data_AF-A0A954VPA1-F1
#
_entry.id   AF-A0A954VPA1-F1
#
_cell.length_a   1.000
_cell.length_b   1.000
_cell.length_c   1.000
_cell.angle_alpha   90.00
_cell.angle_beta   90.00
_cell.angle_gamma   90.00
#
_symmetry.space_group_name_H-M   'P 1'
#
loop_
_entity.id
_entity.type
_entity.pdbx_description
1 polymer ?
#
loop_
_entity_poly.entity_id
_entity_poly.type
_entity_poly.pdbx_seq_one_letter_code
_entity_poly.pdbx_strand_id
1 'polypeptide(L)'
;MIRFSAGGYLQISIHALISWAILVAHVANVRAQADIESRLEGEHSAAWDIGLGLAGFWKLGHITSIQFNIPKELQDSTATVGVESIDGDGVGIIYRQAVMDAAQRVRIPIRIGRQSTLLKIALLDSQSHVLRQIEIDSMSVARSLPSTQPFALCVGSGMGLQQLVRVSADGETSSFTNAVVKEASELPTTWSEYTSCELVVLSTANMDLIQDVSPAQWEALNTWVRRGGICVISIAPNAKDELNGVAALKALLPGELKESGRVINPGSLESFVATDDPLDVFDLTHLELNRGQTVLSLPDSFNRSTPWWVRYSHGLGVIQCIGSDLDATAFASWDDRQLLWERIITPYLDRNQADGKNIEVQVGESSYLGYDDMVGQLRATLDVFPGVEVLSFGKISAILVCILLLVGPFDYWLSVKRLGRPHLSWYFSGIALTGISFALVAYYYAIRPDEVHVNSVQVMDIDLKSGDVSGNLWSHVYSAAARKVDLEAILNSQQRPISLDWQGLPGRGLGGLLSQLNTDRGMPSYVSELGPDGSSRLSQVGISAAGTKCVYATWRDFMDPMQLPDLREIPGVDQLEGELVNPLDVELEEAMLFYHNWFYSLPSRILPKQTVPVSFDTIPKDLPRRLNGRRTLGTSEASIQWNPGARDQLDRLLEIMMFYHAASGRSYTKLANRFQPQVDRSHLIALDRAVLVAKISRPPVQLKVTGTAEDLKVIQDIDRVWCRLSFPVQQNKQD
;
A
#
# COMPACT_ATOMS: atom_id res chain seq x y z
N MET A 1 -87.56 -16.59 3.57
CA MET A 1 -87.66 -15.23 3.01
C MET A 1 -86.62 -14.36 3.69
N ILE A 2 -85.89 -13.63 2.86
CA ILE A 2 -84.52 -13.15 3.04
C ILE A 2 -84.48 -11.81 3.80
N ARG A 3 -83.70 -11.73 4.88
CA ARG A 3 -83.24 -10.46 5.48
C ARG A 3 -81.95 -10.03 4.77
N PHE A 4 -82.00 -8.88 4.10
CA PHE A 4 -80.89 -8.30 3.35
C PHE A 4 -79.85 -7.65 4.26
N SER A 5 -78.57 -7.94 3.97
CA SER A 5 -77.37 -7.40 4.60
C SER A 5 -76.93 -6.09 3.92
N ALA A 6 -77.28 -4.94 4.51
CA ALA A 6 -76.80 -3.64 4.05
C ALA A 6 -75.34 -3.33 4.43
N GLY A 7 -74.73 -4.11 5.33
CA GLY A 7 -73.36 -3.87 5.81
C GLY A 7 -72.23 -4.29 4.85
N GLY A 8 -72.47 -5.26 3.96
CA GLY A 8 -71.44 -5.78 3.07
C GLY A 8 -71.06 -4.84 1.93
N TYR A 9 -72.04 -4.08 1.39
CA TYR A 9 -71.81 -3.20 0.24
C TYR A 9 -70.98 -1.96 0.59
N LEU A 10 -71.08 -1.44 1.81
CA LEU A 10 -70.29 -0.27 2.24
C LEU A 10 -68.81 -0.64 2.42
N GLN A 11 -68.53 -1.83 2.94
CA GLN A 11 -67.17 -2.31 3.21
C GLN A 11 -66.41 -2.67 1.93
N ILE A 12 -67.10 -3.24 0.93
CA ILE A 12 -66.54 -3.53 -0.39
C ILE A 12 -66.22 -2.22 -1.13
N SER A 13 -67.06 -1.20 -0.99
CA SER A 13 -66.87 0.10 -1.65
C SER A 13 -65.64 0.85 -1.11
N ILE A 14 -65.40 0.77 0.21
CA ILE A 14 -64.23 1.39 0.85
C ILE A 14 -62.94 0.67 0.45
N HIS A 15 -62.93 -0.67 0.41
CA HIS A 15 -61.75 -1.41 -0.06
C HIS A 15 -61.44 -1.16 -1.53
N ALA A 16 -62.47 -1.06 -2.39
CA ALA A 16 -62.28 -0.71 -3.79
C ALA A 16 -61.67 0.69 -3.96
N LEU A 17 -62.14 1.68 -3.18
CA LEU A 17 -61.58 3.05 -3.19
C LEU A 17 -60.13 3.11 -2.70
N ILE A 18 -59.79 2.36 -1.65
CA ILE A 18 -58.41 2.29 -1.12
C ILE A 18 -57.49 1.60 -2.12
N SER A 19 -57.91 0.48 -2.71
CA SER A 19 -57.13 -0.21 -3.75
C SER A 19 -56.95 0.66 -4.99
N TRP A 20 -57.95 1.44 -5.38
CA TRP A 20 -57.84 2.37 -6.50
C TRP A 20 -56.90 3.53 -6.19
N ALA A 21 -56.94 4.09 -4.98
CA ALA A 21 -56.00 5.13 -4.53
C ALA A 21 -54.55 4.62 -4.46
N ILE A 22 -54.32 3.39 -4.00
CA ILE A 22 -52.99 2.75 -4.00
C ILE A 22 -52.51 2.53 -5.43
N LEU A 23 -53.38 2.06 -6.33
CA LEU A 23 -53.03 1.86 -7.74
C LEU A 23 -52.68 3.19 -8.43
N VAL A 24 -53.46 4.25 -8.18
CA VAL A 24 -53.20 5.60 -8.73
C VAL A 24 -51.90 6.18 -8.17
N ALA A 25 -51.63 6.01 -6.88
CA ALA A 25 -50.36 6.43 -6.27
C ALA A 25 -49.17 5.63 -6.84
N HIS A 26 -49.33 4.32 -7.07
CA HIS A 26 -48.28 3.48 -7.64
C HIS A 26 -48.03 3.83 -9.12
N VAL A 27 -49.08 4.07 -9.90
CA VAL A 27 -48.97 4.52 -11.30
C VAL A 27 -48.37 5.93 -11.37
N ALA A 28 -48.72 6.84 -10.46
CA ALA A 28 -48.11 8.16 -10.39
C ALA A 28 -46.62 8.09 -10.01
N ASN A 29 -46.25 7.18 -9.10
CA ASN A 29 -44.86 6.98 -8.69
C ASN A 29 -44.04 6.35 -9.82
N VAL A 30 -44.58 5.33 -10.51
CA VAL A 30 -43.94 4.72 -11.69
C VAL A 30 -43.79 5.72 -12.83
N ARG A 31 -44.77 6.62 -13.03
CA ARG A 31 -44.70 7.67 -14.06
C ARG A 31 -43.73 8.79 -13.69
N ALA A 32 -43.64 9.15 -12.40
CA ALA A 32 -42.61 10.07 -11.91
C ALA A 32 -41.21 9.46 -12.03
N GLN A 33 -41.08 8.16 -11.79
CA GLN A 33 -39.83 7.42 -11.93
C GLN A 33 -39.42 7.25 -13.40
N ALA A 34 -40.39 7.03 -14.30
CA ALA A 34 -40.18 7.02 -15.75
C ALA A 34 -39.93 8.42 -16.35
N ASP A 35 -40.51 9.49 -15.78
CA ASP A 35 -40.21 10.88 -16.14
C ASP A 35 -38.82 11.31 -15.62
N ILE A 36 -38.35 10.74 -14.50
CA ILE A 36 -36.98 10.89 -14.01
C ILE A 36 -36.00 10.10 -14.89
N GLU A 37 -36.30 8.84 -15.22
CA GLU A 37 -35.50 8.01 -16.13
C GLU A 37 -35.44 8.60 -17.55
N SER A 38 -36.54 9.13 -18.09
CA SER A 38 -36.53 9.79 -19.41
C SER A 38 -35.87 11.17 -19.40
N ARG A 39 -35.84 11.88 -18.27
CA ARG A 39 -35.01 13.08 -18.07
C ARG A 39 -33.52 12.74 -17.94
N LEU A 40 -33.20 11.60 -17.34
CA LEU A 40 -31.83 11.07 -17.26
C LEU A 40 -31.34 10.57 -18.64
N GLU A 41 -32.21 9.93 -19.42
CA GLU A 41 -31.89 9.47 -20.78
C GLU A 41 -31.74 10.64 -21.79
N GLY A 42 -32.43 11.77 -21.56
CA GLY A 42 -32.39 12.96 -22.41
C GLY A 42 -31.16 13.86 -22.25
N GLU A 43 -30.31 13.65 -21.24
CA GLU A 43 -29.11 14.46 -20.94
C GLU A 43 -27.77 13.76 -21.27
N HIS A 44 -27.78 12.64 -22.01
CA HIS A 44 -26.57 11.88 -22.39
C HIS A 44 -25.65 12.55 -23.44
N SER A 45 -25.69 13.87 -23.66
CA SER A 45 -24.91 14.51 -24.74
C SER A 45 -24.01 15.68 -24.32
N ALA A 46 -23.61 15.76 -23.06
CA ALA A 46 -22.33 16.40 -22.73
C ALA A 46 -21.38 15.29 -22.31
N ALA A 47 -20.54 14.80 -23.23
CA ALA A 47 -19.51 13.83 -22.89
C ALA A 47 -18.62 14.43 -21.79
N TRP A 48 -18.66 13.85 -20.59
CA TRP A 48 -17.70 14.22 -19.56
C TRP A 48 -16.34 13.70 -20.03
N ASP A 49 -15.36 14.60 -20.11
CA ASP A 49 -13.97 14.21 -20.32
C ASP A 49 -13.43 13.71 -18.97
N ILE A 50 -13.24 12.40 -18.88
CA ILE A 50 -12.90 11.71 -17.63
C ILE A 50 -11.61 10.92 -17.84
N GLY A 51 -10.61 11.27 -17.05
CA GLY A 51 -9.37 10.51 -16.90
C GLY A 51 -9.37 9.70 -15.62
N LEU A 52 -8.83 8.48 -15.68
CA LEU A 52 -8.64 7.63 -14.51
C LEU A 52 -7.18 7.13 -14.47
N GLY A 53 -6.54 7.37 -13.32
CA GLY A 53 -5.21 6.90 -13.01
C GLY A 53 -4.07 7.61 -13.73
N LEU A 54 -2.97 6.88 -13.88
CA LEU A 54 -1.67 7.36 -14.34
C LEU A 54 -1.40 6.85 -15.74
N ALA A 55 -1.30 7.76 -16.71
CA ALA A 55 -1.05 7.45 -18.11
C ALA A 55 -1.98 6.34 -18.67
N GLY A 56 -3.26 6.35 -18.26
CA GLY A 56 -4.28 5.38 -18.67
C GLY A 56 -4.30 4.05 -17.90
N PHE A 57 -3.56 3.96 -16.78
CA PHE A 57 -3.51 2.77 -15.92
C PHE A 57 -3.90 3.08 -14.48
N TRP A 58 -4.54 2.12 -13.83
CA TRP A 58 -4.79 2.16 -12.38
C TRP A 58 -4.58 0.78 -11.77
N LYS A 59 -4.19 0.73 -10.49
CA LYS A 59 -3.78 -0.50 -9.80
C LYS A 59 -4.71 -0.79 -8.63
N LEU A 60 -5.21 -2.03 -8.52
CA LEU A 60 -6.17 -2.42 -7.48
C LEU A 60 -5.63 -2.17 -6.07
N GLY A 61 -6.46 -1.54 -5.23
CA GLY A 61 -6.13 -1.25 -3.83
C GLY A 61 -5.07 -0.17 -3.59
N HIS A 62 -4.53 0.43 -4.66
CA HIS A 62 -3.63 1.58 -4.58
C HIS A 62 -4.39 2.88 -4.81
N ILE A 63 -3.84 4.00 -4.33
CA ILE A 63 -4.40 5.32 -4.59
C ILE A 63 -4.25 5.62 -6.09
N THR A 64 -5.35 6.02 -6.70
CA THR A 64 -5.44 6.46 -8.09
C THR A 64 -6.29 7.71 -8.16
N SER A 65 -6.10 8.58 -9.16
CA SER A 65 -6.91 9.79 -9.28
C SER A 65 -7.93 9.68 -10.38
N ILE A 66 -9.15 10.14 -10.08
CA ILE A 66 -10.15 10.42 -11.11
C ILE A 66 -10.13 11.92 -11.41
N GLN A 67 -10.13 12.24 -12.70
CA GLN A 67 -9.99 13.59 -13.20
C GLN A 67 -11.14 13.88 -14.15
N PHE A 68 -11.85 14.97 -13.94
CA PHE A 68 -12.93 15.35 -14.83
C PHE A 68 -13.21 16.86 -14.76
N ASN A 69 -13.90 17.38 -15.76
CA ASN A 69 -14.29 18.78 -15.79
C ASN A 69 -15.70 18.99 -15.24
N ILE A 70 -15.88 19.94 -14.31
CA ILE A 70 -17.22 20.32 -13.84
C ILE A 70 -17.91 21.13 -14.97
N PRO A 71 -19.13 20.75 -15.40
CA PRO A 71 -19.89 21.51 -16.39
C PRO A 71 -20.04 22.98 -15.97
N LYS A 72 -19.82 23.92 -16.89
CA LYS A 72 -19.83 25.37 -16.60
C LYS A 72 -21.07 25.85 -15.86
N GLU A 73 -22.23 25.27 -16.16
CA GLU A 73 -23.52 25.59 -15.54
C GLU A 73 -23.59 25.22 -14.05
N LEU A 74 -22.77 24.26 -13.60
CA LEU A 74 -22.79 23.73 -12.24
C LEU A 74 -21.59 24.17 -11.41
N GLN A 75 -20.63 24.90 -11.97
CA GLN A 75 -19.40 25.31 -11.27
C GLN A 75 -19.69 26.14 -10.01
N ASP A 76 -20.61 27.11 -10.09
CA ASP A 76 -20.94 27.98 -8.95
C ASP A 76 -21.85 27.30 -7.91
N SER A 77 -22.53 26.23 -8.29
CA SER A 77 -23.48 25.51 -7.42
C SER A 77 -22.84 24.30 -6.72
N THR A 78 -21.75 23.78 -7.26
CA THR A 78 -21.07 22.59 -6.74
C THR A 78 -20.18 22.96 -5.57
N ALA A 79 -20.55 22.53 -4.36
CA ALA A 79 -19.73 22.71 -3.17
C ALA A 79 -18.84 21.49 -2.89
N THR A 80 -19.27 20.30 -3.30
CA THR A 80 -18.61 19.05 -2.95
C THR A 80 -18.76 18.05 -4.08
N VAL A 81 -17.76 17.19 -4.27
CA VAL A 81 -17.85 16.04 -5.16
C VAL A 81 -17.78 14.76 -4.33
N GLY A 82 -18.66 13.81 -4.64
CA GLY A 82 -18.58 12.43 -4.16
C GLY A 82 -18.24 11.47 -5.30
N VAL A 83 -17.30 10.56 -5.07
CA VAL A 83 -17.00 9.45 -5.99
C VAL A 83 -17.20 8.13 -5.24
N GLU A 84 -18.22 7.36 -5.64
CA GLU A 84 -18.47 6.03 -5.09
C GLU A 84 -17.66 4.98 -5.83
N SER A 85 -16.92 4.16 -5.07
CA SER A 85 -16.23 2.96 -5.53
C SER A 85 -16.50 1.80 -4.56
N ILE A 86 -15.75 0.71 -4.71
CA ILE A 86 -15.84 -0.48 -3.87
C ILE A 86 -14.51 -0.68 -3.15
N ASP A 87 -14.54 -1.03 -1.87
CA ASP A 87 -13.37 -1.35 -1.07
C ASP A 87 -12.88 -2.81 -1.26
N GLY A 88 -11.80 -3.21 -0.57
CA GLY A 88 -11.24 -4.56 -0.67
C GLY A 88 -12.15 -5.69 -0.14
N ASP A 89 -13.09 -5.37 0.75
CA ASP A 89 -14.07 -6.32 1.30
C ASP A 89 -15.36 -6.36 0.45
N GLY A 90 -15.43 -5.58 -0.64
CA GLY A 90 -16.60 -5.47 -1.51
C GLY A 90 -17.62 -4.42 -1.09
N VAL A 91 -17.39 -3.67 0.00
CA VAL A 91 -18.33 -2.67 0.51
C VAL A 91 -18.18 -1.35 -0.24
N GLY A 92 -19.30 -0.67 -0.51
CA GLY A 92 -19.27 0.65 -1.15
C GLY A 92 -18.56 1.70 -0.29
N ILE A 93 -17.77 2.56 -0.92
CA ILE A 93 -17.09 3.68 -0.27
C ILE A 93 -17.27 4.93 -1.12
N ILE A 94 -17.63 6.05 -0.48
CA ILE A 94 -17.81 7.35 -1.12
C ILE A 94 -16.64 8.24 -0.72
N TYR A 95 -15.77 8.57 -1.67
CA TYR A 95 -14.70 9.56 -1.49
C TYR A 95 -15.29 10.95 -1.70
N ARG A 96 -15.27 11.77 -0.65
CA ARG A 96 -15.88 13.10 -0.65
C ARG A 96 -14.83 14.19 -0.51
N GLN A 97 -14.85 15.18 -1.39
CA GLN A 97 -13.92 16.30 -1.38
C GLN A 97 -14.65 17.62 -1.62
N ALA A 98 -14.35 18.62 -0.80
CA ALA A 98 -14.84 19.99 -1.00
C ALA A 98 -14.17 20.65 -2.22
N VAL A 99 -14.94 21.39 -3.00
CA VAL A 99 -14.46 22.14 -4.16
C VAL A 99 -14.10 23.55 -3.69
N MET A 100 -12.81 23.88 -3.59
CA MET A 100 -12.34 25.14 -3.00
C MET A 100 -12.24 26.32 -3.98
N ASP A 101 -12.36 26.06 -5.29
CA ASP A 101 -12.41 27.08 -6.35
C ASP A 101 -13.37 26.61 -7.45
N ALA A 102 -13.87 27.52 -8.29
CA ALA A 102 -14.55 27.18 -9.56
C ALA A 102 -13.57 26.56 -10.58
N ALA A 103 -12.74 25.62 -10.12
CA ALA A 103 -11.76 24.90 -10.90
C ALA A 103 -12.51 24.15 -12.00
N GLN A 104 -12.14 24.46 -13.25
CA GLN A 104 -12.73 23.81 -14.42
C GLN A 104 -12.47 22.30 -14.40
N ARG A 105 -11.35 21.85 -13.81
CA ARG A 105 -10.91 20.45 -13.70
C ARG A 105 -10.69 20.06 -12.25
N VAL A 106 -11.32 18.98 -11.80
CA VAL A 106 -11.19 18.43 -10.45
C VAL A 106 -10.40 17.13 -10.52
N ARG A 107 -9.52 16.90 -9.54
CA ARG A 107 -8.75 15.67 -9.37
C ARG A 107 -8.99 15.12 -7.97
N ILE A 108 -9.58 13.93 -7.87
CA ILE A 108 -9.95 13.30 -6.60
C ILE A 108 -9.18 11.99 -6.44
N PRO A 109 -8.42 11.79 -5.35
CA PRO A 109 -7.79 10.52 -5.06
C PRO A 109 -8.85 9.51 -4.56
N ILE A 110 -8.88 8.34 -5.17
CA ILE A 110 -9.76 7.22 -4.82
C ILE A 110 -8.93 5.92 -4.74
N ARG A 111 -9.49 4.88 -4.13
CA ARG A 111 -9.03 3.50 -4.31
C ARG A 111 -10.15 2.65 -4.88
N ILE A 112 -9.77 1.63 -5.64
CA ILE A 112 -10.71 0.70 -6.25
C ILE A 112 -10.32 -0.72 -5.82
N GLY A 113 -11.26 -1.42 -5.17
CA GLY A 113 -11.07 -2.74 -4.60
C GLY A 113 -11.35 -3.90 -5.55
N ARG A 114 -12.07 -3.67 -6.65
CA ARG A 114 -12.47 -4.68 -7.64
C ARG A 114 -12.19 -4.22 -9.08
N GLN A 115 -11.76 -5.14 -9.95
CA GLN A 115 -11.41 -4.81 -11.34
C GLN A 115 -12.58 -4.22 -12.11
N SER A 116 -13.74 -4.90 -12.08
CA SER A 116 -14.97 -4.43 -12.72
C SER A 116 -15.80 -3.67 -11.69
N THR A 117 -15.61 -2.36 -11.60
CA THR A 117 -16.36 -1.50 -10.69
C THR A 117 -17.04 -0.38 -11.46
N LEU A 118 -18.35 -0.21 -11.27
CA LEU A 118 -19.06 0.98 -11.71
C LEU A 118 -18.75 2.12 -10.73
N LEU A 119 -18.05 3.13 -11.22
CA LEU A 119 -17.78 4.36 -10.49
C LEU A 119 -18.97 5.29 -10.61
N LYS A 120 -19.47 5.82 -9.49
CA LYS A 120 -20.53 6.84 -9.50
C LYS A 120 -19.95 8.18 -9.08
N ILE A 121 -20.04 9.17 -9.97
CA ILE A 121 -19.57 10.53 -9.69
C ILE A 121 -20.79 11.39 -9.44
N ALA A 122 -20.88 12.01 -8.27
CA ALA A 122 -21.97 12.89 -7.86
C ALA A 122 -21.44 14.29 -7.54
N LEU A 123 -22.04 15.31 -8.15
CA LEU A 123 -21.84 16.71 -7.80
C LEU A 123 -22.88 17.11 -6.77
N LEU A 124 -22.44 17.67 -5.65
CA LEU A 124 -23.26 17.98 -4.49
C LEU A 124 -23.26 19.49 -4.21
N ASP A 125 -24.42 20.03 -3.84
CA ASP A 125 -24.56 21.40 -3.36
C ASP A 125 -24.06 21.56 -1.91
N SER A 126 -24.11 22.78 -1.36
CA SER A 126 -23.72 23.06 0.03
C SER A 126 -24.60 22.39 1.09
N GLN A 127 -25.78 21.91 0.70
CA GLN A 127 -26.71 21.14 1.54
C GLN A 127 -26.59 19.63 1.31
N SER A 128 -25.58 19.18 0.54
CA SER A 128 -25.37 17.78 0.14
C SER A 128 -26.47 17.18 -0.73
N HIS A 129 -27.25 17.99 -1.45
CA HIS A 129 -28.15 17.50 -2.48
C HIS A 129 -27.39 17.21 -3.77
N VAL A 130 -27.73 16.09 -4.42
CA VAL A 130 -27.15 15.69 -5.70
C VAL A 130 -27.68 16.61 -6.81
N LEU A 131 -26.80 17.42 -7.39
CA LEU A 131 -27.08 18.29 -8.53
C LEU A 131 -27.06 17.50 -9.85
N ARG A 132 -26.07 16.62 -10.00
CA ARG A 132 -25.89 15.74 -11.15
C ARG A 132 -25.10 14.51 -10.74
N GLN A 133 -25.43 13.37 -11.34
CA GLN A 133 -24.72 12.11 -11.12
C GLN A 133 -24.51 11.39 -12.45
N ILE A 134 -23.38 10.71 -12.59
CA ILE A 134 -23.08 9.82 -13.71
C ILE A 134 -22.49 8.51 -13.20
N GLU A 135 -22.67 7.44 -13.97
CA GLU A 135 -22.09 6.13 -13.71
C GLU A 135 -21.18 5.73 -14.87
N ILE A 136 -20.00 5.21 -14.56
CA ILE A 136 -18.98 4.88 -15.54
C ILE A 136 -18.32 3.57 -15.15
N ASP A 137 -18.12 2.69 -16.12
CA ASP A 137 -17.29 1.51 -15.91
C ASP A 137 -15.81 1.91 -15.85
N SER A 138 -15.15 1.63 -14.73
CA SER A 138 -13.72 1.95 -14.53
C SER A 138 -12.83 1.37 -15.65
N MET A 139 -13.21 0.21 -16.19
CA MET A 139 -12.48 -0.48 -17.26
C MET A 139 -12.66 0.17 -18.63
N SER A 140 -13.72 0.95 -18.82
CA SER A 140 -13.96 1.69 -20.06
C SER A 140 -13.09 2.94 -20.20
N VAL A 141 -12.62 3.49 -19.07
CA VAL A 141 -11.81 4.73 -19.01
C VAL A 141 -10.32 4.41 -19.03
N ALA A 142 -9.89 3.43 -18.25
CA ALA A 142 -8.48 3.11 -18.06
C ALA A 142 -8.25 1.63 -17.75
N ARG A 143 -7.06 1.14 -18.08
CA ARG A 143 -6.71 -0.28 -17.89
C ARG A 143 -6.38 -0.58 -16.43
N SER A 144 -7.08 -1.57 -15.87
CA SER A 144 -6.80 -2.08 -14.52
C SER A 144 -5.55 -2.97 -14.49
N LEU A 145 -4.77 -2.82 -13.43
CA LEU A 145 -3.62 -3.67 -13.09
C LEU A 145 -3.89 -4.43 -11.78
N PRO A 146 -3.45 -5.70 -11.68
CA PRO A 146 -3.41 -6.43 -10.41
C PRO A 146 -2.68 -5.67 -9.31
N SER A 147 -3.08 -5.85 -8.05
CA SER A 147 -2.52 -5.13 -6.90
C SER A 147 -1.02 -5.33 -6.67
N THR A 148 -0.45 -6.42 -7.18
CA THR A 148 0.97 -6.81 -7.07
C THR A 148 1.74 -6.72 -8.40
N GLN A 149 1.12 -6.19 -9.46
CA GLN A 149 1.75 -5.98 -10.75
C GLN A 149 2.77 -4.83 -10.65
N PRO A 150 4.08 -5.06 -10.91
CA PRO A 150 5.04 -3.97 -10.92
C PRO A 150 4.73 -2.97 -12.04
N PHE A 151 4.89 -1.68 -11.76
CA PHE A 151 4.50 -0.57 -12.61
C PHE A 151 5.61 0.49 -12.67
N ALA A 152 6.11 0.72 -13.89
CA ALA A 152 7.10 1.74 -14.20
C ALA A 152 6.45 2.89 -14.99
N LEU A 153 6.67 4.11 -14.53
CA LEU A 153 6.22 5.33 -15.18
C LEU A 153 7.39 6.02 -15.87
N CYS A 154 7.32 6.14 -17.18
CA CYS A 154 8.33 6.77 -18.02
C CYS A 154 7.84 8.15 -18.47
N VAL A 155 8.61 9.19 -18.18
CA VAL A 155 8.27 10.58 -18.52
C VAL A 155 9.02 10.98 -19.79
N GLY A 156 8.27 11.37 -20.82
CA GLY A 156 8.78 11.73 -22.14
C GLY A 156 8.92 10.53 -23.07
N SER A 157 9.65 9.50 -22.65
CA SER A 157 9.89 8.30 -23.46
C SER A 157 10.18 7.08 -22.59
N GLY A 158 9.80 5.90 -23.11
CA GLY A 158 10.06 4.61 -22.46
C GLY A 158 11.52 4.17 -22.50
N MET A 159 12.37 4.82 -23.30
CA MET A 159 13.79 4.49 -23.43
C MET A 159 14.08 2.99 -23.61
N GLY A 160 13.23 2.26 -24.35
CA GLY A 160 13.43 0.84 -24.61
C GLY A 160 13.14 -0.08 -23.42
N LEU A 161 12.76 0.46 -22.26
CA LEU A 161 12.38 -0.32 -21.07
C LEU A 161 11.26 -1.32 -21.40
N GLN A 162 10.35 -0.98 -22.32
CA GLN A 162 9.29 -1.87 -22.78
C GLN A 162 9.79 -3.21 -23.36
N GLN A 163 11.04 -3.30 -23.83
CA GLN A 163 11.64 -4.53 -24.35
C GLN A 163 11.81 -5.60 -23.27
N LEU A 164 11.91 -5.19 -22.00
CA LEU A 164 12.04 -6.13 -20.87
C LEU A 164 10.72 -6.73 -20.40
N VAL A 165 9.59 -6.23 -20.91
CA VAL A 165 8.26 -6.73 -20.56
C VAL A 165 8.08 -8.11 -21.17
N ARG A 166 8.00 -9.12 -20.31
CA ARG A 166 7.68 -10.50 -20.69
C ARG A 166 6.21 -10.73 -20.40
N VAL A 167 5.50 -11.29 -21.37
CA VAL A 167 4.09 -11.65 -21.21
C VAL A 167 4.01 -13.17 -21.07
N SER A 168 3.19 -13.65 -20.14
CA SER A 168 2.93 -15.08 -19.97
C SER A 168 2.29 -15.69 -21.21
N ALA A 169 2.39 -17.02 -21.35
CA ALA A 169 1.87 -17.75 -22.50
C ALA A 169 0.34 -17.62 -22.68
N ASP A 170 -0.40 -17.35 -21.60
CA ASP A 170 -1.84 -17.08 -21.60
C ASP A 170 -2.18 -15.61 -21.95
N GLY A 171 -1.19 -14.73 -22.06
CA GLY A 171 -1.40 -13.31 -22.36
C GLY A 171 -1.94 -12.47 -21.20
N GLU A 172 -2.25 -13.09 -20.05
CA GLU A 172 -2.96 -12.41 -18.96
C GLU A 172 -2.01 -11.69 -17.99
N THR A 173 -0.77 -12.18 -17.82
CA THR A 173 0.20 -11.63 -16.86
C THR A 173 1.43 -11.08 -17.56
N SER A 174 1.95 -9.98 -17.05
CA SER A 174 3.17 -9.35 -17.54
C SER A 174 4.19 -9.26 -16.41
N SER A 175 5.49 -9.33 -16.73
CA SER A 175 6.56 -9.19 -15.73
C SER A 175 6.48 -7.84 -15.00
N PHE A 176 6.16 -6.78 -15.74
CA PHE A 176 5.83 -5.44 -15.24
C PHE A 176 5.05 -4.67 -16.32
N THR A 177 4.39 -3.58 -15.92
CA THR A 177 3.72 -2.64 -16.84
C THR A 177 4.58 -1.39 -16.99
N ASN A 178 4.71 -0.90 -18.23
CA ASN A 178 5.39 0.33 -18.58
C ASN A 178 4.36 1.32 -19.15
N ALA A 179 4.25 2.51 -18.56
CA ALA A 179 3.42 3.58 -19.10
C ALA A 179 4.26 4.82 -19.42
N VAL A 180 4.00 5.44 -20.57
CA VAL A 180 4.74 6.62 -21.03
C VAL A 180 3.84 7.84 -20.93
N VAL A 181 4.27 8.81 -20.15
CA VAL A 181 3.65 10.14 -20.03
C VAL A 181 4.16 11.01 -21.15
N LYS A 182 3.24 11.57 -21.95
CA LYS A 182 3.58 12.43 -23.10
C LYS A 182 3.27 13.90 -22.83
N GLU A 183 2.38 14.19 -21.90
CA GLU A 183 2.03 15.55 -21.52
C GLU A 183 2.27 15.78 -20.03
N ALA A 184 2.74 16.98 -19.67
CA ALA A 184 2.94 17.35 -18.27
C ALA A 184 1.63 17.28 -17.46
N SER A 185 0.47 17.50 -18.09
CA SER A 185 -0.85 17.47 -17.43
C SER A 185 -1.21 16.10 -16.83
N GLU A 186 -0.65 15.02 -17.37
CA GLU A 186 -0.85 13.65 -16.90
C GLU A 186 -0.13 13.37 -15.57
N LEU A 187 0.90 14.17 -15.22
CA LEU A 187 1.65 13.97 -13.99
C LEU A 187 0.83 14.36 -12.75
N PRO A 188 0.87 13.55 -11.68
CA PRO A 188 0.26 13.89 -10.41
C PRO A 188 0.86 15.16 -9.77
N THR A 189 -0.02 15.94 -9.16
CA THR A 189 0.32 17.07 -8.28
C THR A 189 0.47 16.63 -6.82
N THR A 190 0.15 15.38 -6.51
CA THR A 190 0.19 14.81 -5.15
C THR A 190 1.06 13.55 -5.15
N TRP A 191 1.98 13.45 -4.19
CA TRP A 191 2.92 12.33 -4.08
C TRP A 191 2.23 10.96 -3.91
N SER A 192 1.03 10.94 -3.31
CA SER A 192 0.30 9.71 -2.99
C SER A 192 -0.15 8.95 -4.23
N GLU A 193 -0.36 9.62 -5.36
CA GLU A 193 -0.75 8.96 -6.62
C GLU A 193 0.41 8.15 -7.20
N TYR A 194 1.65 8.61 -7.03
CA TYR A 194 2.86 7.86 -7.43
C TYR A 194 3.09 6.58 -6.61
N THR A 195 2.36 6.35 -5.50
CA THR A 195 2.52 5.13 -4.68
C THR A 195 2.16 3.84 -5.42
N SER A 196 1.38 3.94 -6.50
CA SER A 196 1.09 2.81 -7.38
C SER A 196 2.29 2.37 -8.24
N CYS A 197 3.28 3.26 -8.40
CA CYS A 197 4.49 3.04 -9.21
C CYS A 197 5.67 2.63 -8.32
N GLU A 198 6.45 1.65 -8.78
CA GLU A 198 7.70 1.24 -8.13
C GLU A 198 8.92 1.98 -8.70
N LEU A 199 8.85 2.42 -9.96
CA LEU A 199 9.94 3.09 -10.67
C LEU A 199 9.40 4.26 -11.49
N VAL A 200 10.05 5.43 -11.38
CA VAL A 200 9.88 6.54 -12.33
C VAL A 200 11.16 6.68 -13.15
N VAL A 201 11.01 6.82 -14.46
CA VAL A 201 12.12 7.03 -15.38
C VAL A 201 11.92 8.37 -16.08
N LEU A 202 12.89 9.26 -15.97
CA LEU A 202 12.85 10.59 -16.57
C LEU A 202 13.85 10.67 -17.72
N SER A 203 13.36 10.92 -18.94
CA SER A 203 14.22 11.27 -20.07
C SER A 203 14.33 12.79 -20.17
N THR A 204 15.57 13.31 -20.15
CA THR A 204 15.82 14.75 -20.36
C THR A 204 15.89 15.14 -21.84
N ALA A 205 15.72 14.18 -22.76
CA ALA A 205 15.67 14.47 -24.19
C ALA A 205 14.39 15.24 -24.61
N ASN A 206 13.29 15.06 -23.88
CA ASN A 206 12.03 15.77 -24.11
C ASN A 206 11.92 16.99 -23.20
N MET A 207 12.70 18.03 -23.52
CA MET A 207 12.79 19.22 -22.68
C MET A 207 11.49 20.04 -22.65
N ASP A 208 10.72 20.06 -23.75
CA ASP A 208 9.44 20.76 -23.81
C ASP A 208 8.49 20.26 -22.71
N LEU A 209 8.37 18.93 -22.57
CA LEU A 209 7.58 18.32 -21.50
C LEU A 209 8.11 18.71 -20.12
N ILE A 210 9.42 18.63 -19.90
CA ILE A 210 10.06 18.93 -18.60
C ILE A 210 9.83 20.37 -18.16
N GLN A 211 9.87 21.32 -19.11
CA GLN A 211 9.62 22.74 -18.85
C GLN A 211 8.15 23.03 -18.52
N ASP A 212 7.22 22.25 -19.09
CA ASP A 212 5.78 22.35 -18.81
C ASP A 212 5.37 21.73 -17.47
N VAL A 213 6.23 20.95 -16.81
CA VAL A 213 5.96 20.37 -15.49
C VAL A 213 5.91 21.47 -14.44
N SER A 214 4.76 21.59 -13.78
CA SER A 214 4.53 22.61 -12.75
C SER A 214 5.36 22.36 -11.48
N PRO A 215 5.62 23.40 -10.66
CA PRO A 215 6.31 23.25 -9.38
C PRO A 215 5.65 22.24 -8.42
N ALA A 216 4.32 22.17 -8.44
CA ALA A 216 3.56 21.22 -7.60
C ALA A 216 3.80 19.75 -8.03
N GLN A 217 3.90 19.49 -9.33
CA GLN A 217 4.20 18.15 -9.85
C GLN A 217 5.65 17.73 -9.55
N TRP A 218 6.60 18.66 -9.69
CA TRP A 218 7.97 18.42 -9.26
C TRP A 218 8.08 18.12 -7.77
N GLU A 219 7.37 18.87 -6.94
CA GLU A 219 7.40 18.65 -5.50
C GLU A 219 6.71 17.34 -5.10
N ALA A 220 5.66 16.94 -5.80
CA ALA A 220 5.03 15.62 -5.64
C ALA A 220 5.99 14.48 -5.96
N LEU A 221 6.73 14.57 -7.07
CA LEU A 221 7.74 13.59 -7.45
C LEU A 221 8.91 13.57 -6.46
N ASN A 222 9.45 14.74 -6.09
CA ASN A 222 10.52 14.88 -5.10
C ASN A 222 10.10 14.28 -3.74
N THR A 223 8.87 14.56 -3.29
CA THR A 223 8.31 13.97 -2.06
C THR A 223 8.18 12.46 -2.18
N TRP A 224 7.71 11.93 -3.31
CA TRP A 224 7.61 10.48 -3.53
C TRP A 224 9.00 9.81 -3.47
N VAL A 225 10.01 10.36 -4.14
CA VAL A 225 11.40 9.86 -4.05
C VAL A 225 11.91 9.94 -2.62
N ARG A 226 11.77 11.08 -1.93
CA ARG A 226 12.19 11.23 -0.53
C ARG A 226 11.54 10.22 0.41
N ARG A 227 10.35 9.72 0.08
CA ARG A 227 9.62 8.70 0.84
C ARG A 227 9.96 7.27 0.47
N GLY A 228 10.86 7.03 -0.49
CA GLY A 228 11.22 5.68 -0.93
C GLY A 228 11.15 5.41 -2.41
N GLY A 229 10.58 6.34 -3.18
CA GLY A 229 10.50 6.19 -4.62
C GLY A 229 11.88 6.01 -5.24
N ILE A 230 11.91 5.30 -6.36
CA ILE A 230 13.12 5.03 -7.12
C ILE A 230 13.00 5.75 -8.45
N CYS A 231 13.95 6.64 -8.71
CA CYS A 231 13.97 7.44 -9.93
C CYS A 231 15.23 7.15 -10.74
N VAL A 232 15.07 6.93 -12.05
CA VAL A 232 16.18 6.84 -13.01
C VAL A 232 16.09 8.06 -13.91
N ILE A 233 17.18 8.83 -14.02
CA ILE A 233 17.27 10.04 -14.83
C ILE A 233 18.31 9.79 -15.92
N SER A 234 17.88 9.86 -17.18
CA SER A 234 18.77 9.83 -18.34
C SER A 234 19.06 11.26 -18.80
N ILE A 235 20.35 11.61 -18.84
CA ILE A 235 20.83 12.98 -19.05
C ILE A 235 21.31 13.15 -20.49
N ALA A 236 20.58 13.95 -21.25
CA ALA A 236 20.92 14.29 -22.62
C ALA A 236 22.11 15.27 -22.70
N PRO A 237 22.93 15.21 -23.76
CA PRO A 237 24.16 15.99 -23.87
C PRO A 237 23.95 17.52 -23.90
N ASN A 238 22.79 18.02 -24.31
CA ASN A 238 22.48 19.46 -24.28
C ASN A 238 21.83 19.91 -22.96
N ALA A 239 21.64 19.00 -22.01
CA ALA A 239 20.88 19.26 -20.79
C ALA A 239 21.50 20.38 -19.94
N LYS A 240 22.82 20.63 -19.99
CA LYS A 240 23.46 21.72 -19.22
C LYS A 240 22.85 23.10 -19.54
N ASP A 241 22.72 23.42 -20.82
CA ASP A 241 22.26 24.74 -21.26
C ASP A 241 20.73 24.85 -21.14
N GLU A 242 20.03 23.75 -21.43
CA GLU A 242 18.57 23.67 -21.44
C GLU A 242 17.95 23.54 -20.04
N LEU A 243 18.64 22.92 -19.07
CA LEU A 243 18.17 22.78 -17.69
C LEU A 243 18.29 24.07 -16.86
N ASN A 244 18.84 25.15 -17.42
CA ASN A 244 18.97 26.40 -16.69
C ASN A 244 17.64 27.00 -16.20
N GLY A 245 16.51 26.62 -16.81
CA GLY A 245 15.17 27.03 -16.38
C GLY A 245 14.50 26.14 -15.31
N VAL A 246 15.02 24.94 -15.01
CA VAL A 246 14.31 23.94 -14.19
C VAL A 246 15.10 23.61 -12.92
N ALA A 247 14.99 24.49 -11.92
CA ALA A 247 15.70 24.36 -10.64
C ALA A 247 15.35 23.06 -9.88
N ALA A 248 14.11 22.57 -10.01
CA ALA A 248 13.64 21.36 -9.35
C ALA A 248 14.40 20.11 -9.83
N LEU A 249 14.58 19.96 -11.14
CA LEU A 249 15.34 18.85 -11.72
C LEU A 249 16.83 18.93 -11.37
N LYS A 250 17.42 20.13 -11.37
CA LYS A 250 18.81 20.33 -10.90
C LYS A 250 19.03 19.85 -9.46
N ALA A 251 18.05 20.05 -8.57
CA ALA A 251 18.12 19.59 -7.18
C ALA A 251 18.10 18.04 -7.05
N LEU A 252 17.62 17.34 -8.07
CA LEU A 252 17.59 15.87 -8.17
C LEU A 252 18.85 15.29 -8.85
N LEU A 253 19.80 16.11 -9.30
CA LEU A 253 21.05 15.62 -9.88
C LEU A 253 22.12 15.38 -8.78
N PRO A 254 23.07 14.45 -9.01
CA PRO A 254 24.14 14.14 -8.06
C PRO A 254 25.23 15.24 -7.97
N GLY A 255 25.20 16.21 -8.88
CA GLY A 255 26.24 17.22 -9.00
C GLY A 255 25.97 18.22 -10.13
N GLU A 256 27.01 18.97 -10.50
CA GLU A 256 26.91 19.97 -11.58
C GLU A 256 27.16 19.35 -12.95
N LEU A 257 26.36 19.77 -13.93
CA LEU A 257 26.56 19.43 -15.34
C LEU A 257 27.68 20.29 -15.93
N LYS A 258 28.70 19.64 -16.49
CA LYS A 258 29.76 20.29 -17.27
C LYS A 258 29.55 20.04 -18.76
N GLU A 259 30.52 20.44 -19.57
CA GLU A 259 30.48 20.25 -21.02
C GLU A 259 30.39 18.76 -21.38
N SER A 260 29.66 18.47 -22.44
CA SER A 260 29.49 17.11 -22.94
C SER A 260 30.72 16.68 -23.74
N GLY A 261 31.14 15.43 -23.51
CA GLY A 261 32.14 14.73 -24.29
C GLY A 261 31.51 13.64 -25.14
N ARG A 262 32.36 12.80 -25.74
CA ARG A 262 31.95 11.68 -26.59
C ARG A 262 32.68 10.41 -26.17
N VAL A 263 31.96 9.30 -26.07
CA VAL A 263 32.53 7.97 -25.77
C VAL A 263 32.82 7.28 -27.08
N ILE A 264 34.10 7.18 -27.44
CA ILE A 264 34.55 6.55 -28.69
C ILE A 264 34.68 5.02 -28.52
N ASN A 265 35.04 4.57 -27.32
CA ASN A 265 35.21 3.16 -27.01
C ASN A 265 34.35 2.79 -25.78
N PRO A 266 33.16 2.22 -26.01
CA PRO A 266 32.26 1.83 -24.93
C PRO A 266 32.59 0.45 -24.30
N GLY A 267 33.78 -0.11 -24.51
CA GLY A 267 34.14 -1.45 -24.06
C GLY A 267 33.93 -1.74 -22.56
N SER A 268 34.04 -0.74 -21.69
CA SER A 268 33.71 -0.89 -20.26
C SER A 268 32.21 -1.11 -20.02
N LEU A 269 31.35 -0.48 -20.81
CA LEU A 269 29.89 -0.66 -20.77
C LEU A 269 29.50 -2.02 -21.36
N GLU A 270 30.07 -2.39 -22.51
CA GLU A 270 29.85 -3.70 -23.17
C GLU A 270 30.25 -4.85 -22.23
N SER A 271 31.42 -4.75 -21.59
CA SER A 271 31.90 -5.73 -20.60
C SER A 271 31.00 -5.79 -19.37
N PHE A 272 30.47 -4.63 -18.93
CA PHE A 272 29.60 -4.55 -17.76
C PHE A 272 28.26 -5.25 -17.97
N VAL A 273 27.67 -5.10 -19.16
CA VAL A 273 26.43 -5.82 -19.52
C VAL A 273 26.68 -7.25 -20.02
N ALA A 274 27.93 -7.60 -20.30
CA ALA A 274 28.38 -8.89 -20.83
C ALA A 274 27.79 -9.20 -22.23
N THR A 275 27.97 -8.27 -23.17
CA THR A 275 27.57 -8.41 -24.58
C THR A 275 28.79 -8.46 -25.50
N ASP A 276 28.62 -9.16 -26.63
CA ASP A 276 29.56 -9.17 -27.75
C ASP A 276 29.14 -8.21 -28.88
N ASP A 277 27.94 -7.61 -28.79
CA ASP A 277 27.39 -6.69 -29.79
C ASP A 277 27.94 -5.27 -29.56
N PRO A 278 28.70 -4.71 -30.52
CA PRO A 278 29.37 -3.43 -30.34
C PRO A 278 28.36 -2.29 -30.25
N LEU A 279 28.58 -1.39 -29.30
CA LEU A 279 27.79 -0.18 -29.14
C LEU A 279 28.42 0.97 -29.94
N ASP A 280 27.60 1.67 -30.71
CA ASP A 280 28.05 2.83 -31.48
C ASP A 280 28.49 3.98 -30.58
N VAL A 281 29.31 4.86 -31.13
CA VAL A 281 29.78 6.08 -30.46
C VAL A 281 28.60 6.96 -30.02
N PHE A 282 28.61 7.41 -28.77
CA PHE A 282 27.56 8.25 -28.21
C PHE A 282 28.11 9.42 -27.38
N ASP A 283 27.26 10.41 -27.14
CA ASP A 283 27.61 11.59 -26.36
C ASP A 283 27.39 11.35 -24.86
N LEU A 284 28.26 11.96 -24.05
CA LEU A 284 28.34 11.79 -22.60
C LEU A 284 28.32 13.17 -21.95
N THR A 285 27.40 13.39 -21.02
CA THR A 285 27.37 14.58 -20.18
C THR A 285 28.33 14.40 -19.01
N HIS A 286 29.33 15.28 -18.88
CA HIS A 286 30.26 15.21 -17.76
C HIS A 286 29.61 15.71 -16.46
N LEU A 287 29.69 14.90 -15.40
CA LEU A 287 29.12 15.18 -14.08
C LEU A 287 30.22 15.45 -13.06
N GLU A 288 30.25 16.65 -12.50
CA GLU A 288 31.07 16.93 -11.31
C GLU A 288 30.28 16.55 -10.06
N LEU A 289 30.63 15.42 -9.44
CA LEU A 289 29.85 14.82 -8.37
C LEU A 289 30.06 15.53 -7.03
N ASN A 290 28.96 15.99 -6.45
CA ASN A 290 28.93 16.50 -5.08
C ASN A 290 28.49 15.41 -4.08
N ARG A 291 27.84 14.35 -4.58
CA ARG A 291 27.31 13.23 -3.80
C ARG A 291 27.13 11.99 -4.69
N GLY A 292 27.03 10.84 -4.04
CA GLY A 292 26.69 9.58 -4.67
C GLY A 292 27.89 8.71 -5.02
N GLN A 293 27.58 7.45 -5.32
CA GLN A 293 28.52 6.42 -5.68
C GLN A 293 28.51 6.21 -7.19
N THR A 294 29.69 6.21 -7.80
CA THR A 294 29.86 5.88 -9.22
C THR A 294 29.80 4.37 -9.40
N VAL A 295 28.77 3.87 -10.09
CA VAL A 295 28.60 2.46 -10.46
C VAL A 295 29.45 2.11 -11.68
N LEU A 296 29.52 3.02 -12.66
CA LEU A 296 30.32 2.83 -13.87
C LEU A 296 30.90 4.18 -14.33
N SER A 297 32.18 4.17 -14.67
CA SER A 297 32.86 5.27 -15.36
C SER A 297 33.23 4.86 -16.78
N LEU A 298 33.17 5.82 -17.70
CA LEU A 298 33.55 5.63 -19.10
C LEU A 298 34.64 6.63 -19.49
N PRO A 299 35.61 6.24 -20.35
CA PRO A 299 36.58 7.17 -20.90
C PRO A 299 35.92 8.08 -21.95
N ASP A 300 36.12 9.39 -21.82
CA ASP A 300 35.75 10.36 -22.86
C ASP A 300 36.74 10.32 -24.05
N SER A 301 36.49 11.14 -25.07
CA SER A 301 37.36 11.28 -26.25
C SER A 301 38.79 11.74 -25.94
N PHE A 302 39.03 12.29 -24.74
CA PHE A 302 40.34 12.68 -24.23
C PHE A 302 40.93 11.62 -23.27
N ASN A 303 40.31 10.44 -23.21
CA ASN A 303 40.67 9.33 -22.32
C ASN A 303 40.59 9.67 -20.82
N ARG A 304 39.74 10.63 -20.45
CA ARG A 304 39.43 10.96 -19.05
C ARG A 304 38.30 10.07 -18.55
N SER A 305 38.55 9.34 -17.46
CA SER A 305 37.54 8.53 -16.80
C SER A 305 36.47 9.42 -16.19
N THR A 306 35.25 9.36 -16.73
CA THR A 306 34.13 10.20 -16.34
C THR A 306 33.01 9.33 -15.77
N PRO A 307 32.41 9.68 -14.62
CA PRO A 307 31.26 8.96 -14.08
C PRO A 307 30.09 8.96 -15.08
N TRP A 308 29.62 7.77 -15.46
CA TRP A 308 28.50 7.61 -16.39
C TRP A 308 27.23 7.14 -15.67
N TRP A 309 27.34 6.13 -14.79
CA TRP A 309 26.23 5.71 -13.96
C TRP A 309 26.53 6.03 -12.51
N VAL A 310 25.75 6.94 -11.94
CA VAL A 310 25.87 7.37 -10.55
C VAL A 310 24.57 7.07 -9.82
N ARG A 311 24.67 6.61 -8.58
CA ARG A 311 23.51 6.31 -7.74
C ARG A 311 23.70 6.89 -6.35
N TYR A 312 22.64 7.43 -5.77
CA TYR A 312 22.67 7.96 -4.41
C TYR A 312 21.31 7.92 -3.74
N SER A 313 21.32 8.03 -2.42
CA SER A 313 20.13 8.09 -1.58
C SER A 313 19.60 9.53 -1.47
N HIS A 314 18.35 9.75 -1.89
CA HIS A 314 17.66 11.03 -1.80
C HIS A 314 16.46 10.89 -0.88
N GLY A 315 16.54 11.46 0.33
CA GLY A 315 15.67 11.06 1.43
C GLY A 315 15.83 9.56 1.74
N LEU A 316 14.72 8.84 1.77
CA LEU A 316 14.62 7.40 1.95
C LEU A 316 14.54 6.62 0.63
N GLY A 317 14.54 7.29 -0.52
CA GLY A 317 14.53 6.66 -1.84
C GLY A 317 15.87 6.71 -2.55
N VAL A 318 15.85 6.44 -3.86
CA VAL A 318 17.05 6.32 -4.69
C VAL A 318 16.91 7.13 -5.95
N ILE A 319 17.98 7.82 -6.31
CA ILE A 319 18.14 8.43 -7.64
C ILE A 319 19.32 7.77 -8.33
N GLN A 320 19.09 7.31 -9.56
CA GLN A 320 20.10 6.84 -10.48
C GLN A 320 20.20 7.84 -11.62
N CYS A 321 21.41 8.30 -11.93
CA CYS A 321 21.66 9.20 -13.04
C CYS A 321 22.57 8.50 -14.04
N ILE A 322 22.12 8.51 -15.30
CA ILE A 322 22.84 7.99 -16.45
C ILE A 322 23.29 9.19 -17.27
N GLY A 323 24.60 9.34 -17.46
CA GLY A 323 25.25 10.48 -18.11
C GLY A 323 25.07 10.55 -19.62
N SER A 324 24.17 9.77 -20.20
CA SER A 324 23.84 9.80 -21.63
C SER A 324 22.33 9.70 -21.82
N ASP A 325 21.87 10.20 -22.97
CA ASP A 325 20.51 9.98 -23.43
C ASP A 325 20.36 8.53 -23.89
N LEU A 326 19.57 7.76 -23.15
CA LEU A 326 19.31 6.37 -23.51
C LEU A 326 18.42 6.26 -24.75
N ASP A 327 17.76 7.32 -25.21
CA ASP A 327 17.03 7.35 -26.50
C ASP A 327 17.88 7.76 -27.70
N ALA A 328 19.13 8.16 -27.49
CA ALA A 328 20.03 8.45 -28.59
C ALA A 328 20.13 7.25 -29.55
N THR A 329 20.35 7.54 -30.83
CA THR A 329 20.36 6.53 -31.90
C THR A 329 21.26 5.33 -31.56
N ALA A 330 22.45 5.58 -30.99
CA ALA A 330 23.39 4.54 -30.57
C ALA A 330 22.77 3.50 -29.65
N PHE A 331 21.98 3.91 -28.65
CA PHE A 331 21.29 2.98 -27.74
C PHE A 331 20.00 2.43 -28.36
N ALA A 332 19.29 3.23 -29.15
CA ALA A 332 18.03 2.82 -29.75
C ALA A 332 18.19 1.71 -30.80
N SER A 333 19.31 1.70 -31.54
CA SER A 333 19.67 0.65 -32.51
C SER A 333 20.53 -0.47 -31.92
N TRP A 334 20.89 -0.42 -30.64
CA TRP A 334 21.69 -1.46 -30.00
C TRP A 334 20.83 -2.66 -29.60
N ASP A 335 21.11 -3.82 -30.21
CA ASP A 335 20.33 -5.04 -30.01
C ASP A 335 20.30 -5.49 -28.54
N ASP A 336 21.42 -5.34 -27.83
CA ASP A 336 21.58 -5.74 -26.43
C ASP A 336 21.26 -4.65 -25.39
N ARG A 337 20.58 -3.57 -25.80
CA ARG A 337 20.08 -2.51 -24.89
C ARG A 337 19.28 -3.05 -23.70
N GLN A 338 18.57 -4.16 -23.89
CA GLN A 338 17.82 -4.83 -22.84
C GLN A 338 18.71 -5.26 -21.65
N LEU A 339 19.94 -5.70 -21.89
CA LEU A 339 20.86 -6.15 -20.84
C LEU A 339 21.28 -4.99 -19.93
N LEU A 340 21.43 -3.79 -20.50
CA LEU A 340 21.66 -2.57 -19.73
C LEU A 340 20.48 -2.28 -18.79
N TRP A 341 19.26 -2.27 -19.31
CA TRP A 341 18.08 -2.03 -18.48
C TRP A 341 17.92 -3.08 -17.39
N GLU A 342 18.24 -4.34 -17.68
CA GLU A 342 18.20 -5.41 -16.69
C GLU A 342 19.11 -5.08 -15.50
N ARG A 343 20.34 -4.60 -15.73
CA ARG A 343 21.24 -4.17 -14.65
C ARG A 343 20.68 -2.97 -13.85
N ILE A 344 20.07 -2.00 -14.54
CA ILE A 344 19.57 -0.76 -13.91
C ILE A 344 18.38 -1.03 -12.98
N ILE A 345 17.45 -1.92 -13.40
CA ILE A 345 16.17 -2.10 -12.70
C ILE A 345 16.10 -3.33 -11.80
N THR A 346 16.93 -4.36 -12.02
CA THR A 346 16.89 -5.63 -11.23
C THR A 346 16.91 -5.42 -9.71
N PRO A 347 17.65 -4.44 -9.14
CA PRO A 347 17.61 -4.21 -7.70
C PRO A 347 16.25 -3.73 -7.15
N TYR A 348 15.33 -3.32 -8.04
CA TYR A 348 14.15 -2.52 -7.71
C TYR A 348 12.85 -3.10 -8.27
N LEU A 349 12.90 -3.73 -9.44
CA LEU A 349 11.77 -4.35 -10.12
C LEU A 349 11.99 -5.87 -10.19
N ASP A 350 11.26 -6.61 -9.36
CA ASP A 350 11.27 -8.08 -9.39
C ASP A 350 10.46 -8.62 -10.59
N ARG A 351 11.15 -9.09 -11.62
CA ARG A 351 10.57 -9.55 -12.89
C ARG A 351 10.09 -11.01 -12.87
N ASN A 352 10.34 -11.75 -11.78
CA ASN A 352 10.19 -13.21 -11.70
C ASN A 352 8.75 -13.76 -11.78
N GLN A 353 7.75 -12.94 -12.14
CA GLN A 353 6.36 -13.38 -12.25
C GLN A 353 6.03 -13.99 -13.62
N ALA A 354 6.71 -13.59 -14.70
CA ALA A 354 6.42 -14.06 -16.06
C ALA A 354 7.23 -15.30 -16.48
N ASP A 355 8.36 -15.57 -15.83
CA ASP A 355 9.11 -16.80 -16.04
C ASP A 355 8.38 -17.94 -15.34
N GLY A 356 7.42 -18.55 -16.04
CA GLY A 356 6.76 -19.81 -15.65
C GLY A 356 7.71 -21.02 -15.54
N LYS A 357 9.01 -20.79 -15.38
CA LYS A 357 10.04 -21.80 -15.12
C LYS A 357 10.34 -21.84 -13.62
N ASN A 358 9.73 -22.82 -12.96
CA ASN A 358 10.27 -23.50 -11.78
C ASN A 358 10.59 -22.64 -10.54
N ILE A 359 9.60 -21.88 -10.07
CA ILE A 359 9.26 -22.05 -8.67
C ILE A 359 7.89 -22.72 -8.72
N GLU A 360 7.86 -24.04 -8.53
CA GLU A 360 6.71 -24.68 -7.92
C GLU A 360 6.47 -23.94 -6.60
N VAL A 361 5.78 -22.80 -6.66
CA VAL A 361 4.94 -22.38 -5.56
C VAL A 361 4.09 -23.62 -5.38
N GLN A 362 4.28 -24.33 -4.27
CA GLN A 362 3.34 -25.35 -3.86
C GLN A 362 1.98 -24.63 -3.84
N VAL A 363 1.25 -24.78 -4.95
CA VAL A 363 -0.12 -24.28 -5.12
C VAL A 363 -0.97 -24.85 -3.98
N GLY A 364 -0.52 -25.94 -3.33
CA GLY A 364 -0.97 -26.41 -2.02
C GLY A 364 -0.92 -25.36 -0.90
N GLU A 365 0.26 -24.88 -0.46
CA GLU A 365 0.34 -24.04 0.76
C GLU A 365 -0.28 -22.64 0.60
N SER A 366 -0.11 -22.00 -0.56
CA SER A 366 -0.67 -20.66 -0.82
C SER A 366 -2.20 -20.67 -1.01
N SER A 367 -2.77 -21.75 -1.54
CA SER A 367 -4.23 -21.88 -1.65
C SER A 367 -4.92 -22.07 -0.29
N TYR A 368 -4.26 -22.72 0.68
CA TYR A 368 -4.77 -22.82 2.06
C TYR A 368 -4.72 -21.48 2.83
N LEU A 369 -3.72 -20.64 2.55
CA LEU A 369 -3.53 -19.35 3.24
C LEU A 369 -4.40 -18.23 2.68
N GLY A 370 -4.72 -18.26 1.38
CA GLY A 370 -5.57 -17.27 0.72
C GLY A 370 -4.87 -15.96 0.33
N TYR A 371 -3.55 -15.85 0.50
CA TYR A 371 -2.74 -14.69 0.09
C TYR A 371 -1.32 -15.12 -0.35
N ASP A 372 -0.65 -14.27 -1.13
CA ASP A 372 0.67 -14.50 -1.73
C ASP A 372 1.69 -13.38 -1.44
N ASP A 373 1.33 -12.41 -0.58
CA ASP A 373 2.13 -11.25 -0.23
C ASP A 373 2.32 -11.11 1.29
N MET A 374 3.41 -10.49 1.73
CA MET A 374 3.74 -10.21 3.12
C MET A 374 2.67 -9.39 3.84
N VAL A 375 1.98 -8.48 3.14
CA VAL A 375 0.84 -7.72 3.70
C VAL A 375 -0.31 -8.67 4.06
N GLY A 376 -0.50 -9.76 3.32
CA GLY A 376 -1.49 -10.79 3.68
C GLY A 376 -1.13 -11.52 4.97
N GLN A 377 0.16 -11.84 5.17
CA GLN A 377 0.63 -12.41 6.44
C GLN A 377 0.47 -11.40 7.60
N LEU A 378 0.73 -10.11 7.36
CA LEU A 378 0.52 -9.04 8.33
C LEU A 378 -0.95 -8.92 8.73
N ARG A 379 -1.85 -8.85 7.73
CA ARG A 379 -3.30 -8.78 7.95
C ARG A 379 -3.76 -9.94 8.84
N ALA A 380 -3.42 -11.17 8.47
CA ALA A 380 -3.85 -12.33 9.22
C ALA A 380 -3.18 -12.48 10.60
N THR A 381 -2.02 -11.84 10.83
CA THR A 381 -1.36 -11.74 12.15
C THR A 381 -2.08 -10.74 13.04
N LEU A 382 -2.45 -9.57 12.51
CA LEU A 382 -3.20 -8.53 13.23
C LEU A 382 -4.67 -8.91 13.46
N ASP A 383 -5.24 -9.83 12.68
CA ASP A 383 -6.58 -10.39 12.90
C ASP A 383 -6.68 -11.36 14.09
N VAL A 384 -5.56 -11.65 14.79
CA VAL A 384 -5.57 -12.42 16.03
C VAL A 384 -5.66 -11.46 17.23
N PHE A 385 -6.85 -11.35 17.80
CA PHE A 385 -7.11 -10.51 18.98
C PHE A 385 -6.93 -11.32 20.27
N PRO A 386 -6.00 -10.95 21.17
CA PRO A 386 -5.78 -11.64 22.44
C PRO A 386 -7.04 -11.76 23.31
N GLY A 387 -7.94 -10.77 23.25
CA GLY A 387 -9.20 -10.77 23.99
C GLY A 387 -10.34 -11.59 23.36
N VAL A 388 -10.15 -12.16 22.17
CA VAL A 388 -11.21 -12.86 21.40
C VAL A 388 -10.79 -14.30 21.13
N GLU A 389 -11.57 -15.24 21.65
CA GLU A 389 -11.28 -16.66 21.43
C GLU A 389 -11.98 -17.19 20.17
N VAL A 390 -11.19 -17.66 19.21
CA VAL A 390 -11.72 -18.35 18.03
C VAL A 390 -11.97 -19.81 18.36
N LEU A 391 -13.18 -20.30 18.05
CA LEU A 391 -13.53 -21.70 18.20
C LEU A 391 -12.82 -22.54 17.14
N SER A 392 -11.83 -23.31 17.57
CA SER A 392 -11.18 -24.28 16.68
C SER A 392 -12.16 -25.40 16.29
N PHE A 393 -11.97 -25.97 15.10
CA PHE A 393 -12.77 -27.10 14.63
C PHE A 393 -12.79 -28.27 15.62
N GLY A 394 -11.67 -28.51 16.32
CA GLY A 394 -11.57 -29.52 17.37
C GLY A 394 -12.50 -29.25 18.55
N LYS A 395 -12.62 -27.99 19.01
CA LYS A 395 -13.55 -27.61 20.09
C LYS A 395 -15.00 -27.81 19.67
N ILE A 396 -15.37 -27.41 18.45
CA ILE A 396 -16.73 -27.61 17.91
C ILE A 396 -17.04 -29.11 17.84
N SER A 397 -16.12 -29.92 17.33
CA SER A 397 -16.27 -31.37 17.23
C SER A 397 -16.41 -32.02 18.61
N ALA A 398 -15.60 -31.60 19.59
CA ALA A 398 -15.69 -32.08 20.96
C ALA A 398 -17.04 -31.72 21.61
N ILE A 399 -17.52 -30.50 21.43
CA ILE A 399 -18.86 -30.07 21.89
C ILE A 399 -19.94 -30.94 21.24
N LEU A 400 -19.88 -31.17 19.93
CA LEU A 400 -20.85 -32.01 19.21
C LEU A 400 -20.84 -33.45 19.73
N VAL A 401 -19.67 -34.06 19.93
CA VAL A 401 -19.53 -35.40 20.50
C VAL A 401 -20.10 -35.46 21.91
N CYS A 402 -19.82 -34.47 22.76
CA CYS A 402 -20.39 -34.37 24.10
C CYS A 402 -21.93 -34.30 24.06
N ILE A 403 -22.51 -33.52 23.13
CA ILE A 403 -23.97 -33.43 22.94
C ILE A 403 -24.55 -34.79 22.53
N LEU A 404 -23.93 -35.48 21.57
CA LEU A 404 -24.37 -36.82 21.13
C LEU A 404 -24.29 -37.85 22.25
N LEU A 405 -23.24 -37.81 23.07
CA LEU A 405 -23.08 -38.69 24.24
C LEU A 405 -24.12 -38.40 25.32
N LEU A 406 -24.48 -37.13 25.54
CA LEU A 406 -25.46 -36.71 26.53
C LEU A 406 -26.89 -37.13 26.14
N VAL A 407 -27.27 -36.89 24.89
CA VAL A 407 -28.63 -37.17 24.38
C VAL A 407 -28.85 -38.64 24.05
N GLY A 408 -27.80 -39.40 23.70
CA GLY A 408 -27.91 -40.82 23.37
C GLY A 408 -27.60 -41.76 24.54
N PRO A 409 -26.32 -42.17 24.71
CA PRO A 409 -25.93 -43.14 25.74
C PRO A 409 -26.30 -42.74 27.17
N PHE A 410 -26.08 -41.48 27.54
CA PHE A 410 -26.32 -41.03 28.91
C PHE A 410 -27.81 -40.97 29.23
N ASP A 411 -28.63 -40.41 28.33
CA ASP A 411 -30.08 -40.43 28.45
C ASP A 411 -30.63 -41.87 28.53
N TYR A 412 -30.21 -42.76 27.62
CA TYR A 412 -30.65 -44.16 27.65
C TYR A 412 -30.33 -44.83 28.99
N TRP A 413 -29.10 -44.64 29.49
CA TRP A 413 -28.70 -45.19 30.77
C TRP A 413 -29.53 -44.63 31.93
N LEU A 414 -29.81 -43.33 31.94
CA LEU A 414 -30.55 -42.69 33.01
C LEU A 414 -32.05 -43.02 32.95
N SER A 415 -32.69 -42.74 31.81
CA SER A 415 -34.13 -42.86 31.60
C SER A 415 -34.60 -44.31 31.51
N VAL A 416 -33.90 -45.15 30.74
CA VAL A 416 -34.31 -46.55 30.50
C VAL A 416 -33.71 -47.48 31.54
N LYS A 417 -32.38 -47.47 31.71
CA LYS A 417 -31.69 -48.49 32.53
C LYS A 417 -31.80 -48.22 34.03
N ARG A 418 -31.70 -46.98 34.48
CA ARG A 418 -31.70 -46.63 35.91
C ARG A 418 -33.10 -46.29 36.44
N LEU A 419 -33.87 -45.49 35.72
CA LEU A 419 -35.20 -45.05 36.13
C LEU A 419 -36.33 -45.98 35.66
N GLY A 420 -36.06 -46.87 34.69
CA GLY A 420 -37.05 -47.83 34.18
C GLY A 420 -38.22 -47.18 33.45
N ARG A 421 -38.10 -45.91 33.04
CA ARG A 421 -39.20 -45.10 32.47
C ARG A 421 -38.77 -44.51 31.13
N PRO A 422 -38.96 -45.23 30.02
CA PRO A 422 -38.48 -44.81 28.70
C PRO A 422 -39.13 -43.50 28.19
N HIS A 423 -40.35 -43.17 28.63
CA HIS A 423 -40.99 -41.90 28.27
C HIS A 423 -40.29 -40.66 28.84
N LEU A 424 -39.46 -40.80 29.88
CA LEU A 424 -38.69 -39.69 30.44
C LEU A 424 -37.57 -39.21 29.52
N SER A 425 -37.14 -40.02 28.55
CA SER A 425 -36.10 -39.69 27.57
C SER A 425 -36.47 -38.43 26.75
N TRP A 426 -37.74 -38.27 26.37
CA TRP A 426 -38.21 -37.06 25.69
C TRP A 426 -38.05 -35.79 26.52
N TYR A 427 -38.34 -35.87 27.82
CA TYR A 427 -38.19 -34.73 28.73
C TYR A 427 -36.73 -34.45 29.02
N PHE A 428 -35.92 -35.49 29.28
CA PHE A 428 -34.50 -35.34 29.54
C PHE A 428 -33.78 -34.73 28.32
N SER A 429 -34.01 -35.29 27.14
CA SER A 429 -33.44 -34.78 25.88
C SER A 429 -33.86 -33.34 25.61
N GLY A 430 -35.14 -32.99 25.82
CA GLY A 430 -35.62 -31.61 25.64
C GLY A 430 -34.98 -30.61 26.62
N ILE A 431 -34.89 -30.97 27.91
CA ILE A 431 -34.25 -30.15 28.95
C ILE A 431 -32.75 -30.03 28.67
N ALA A 432 -32.08 -31.14 28.34
CA ALA A 432 -30.66 -31.17 28.02
C ALA A 432 -30.35 -30.27 26.81
N LEU A 433 -31.13 -30.38 25.73
CA LEU A 433 -30.91 -29.57 24.53
C LEU A 433 -31.16 -28.08 24.79
N THR A 434 -32.18 -27.74 25.57
CA THR A 434 -32.45 -26.35 25.98
C THR A 434 -31.32 -25.80 26.86
N GLY A 435 -30.85 -26.60 27.82
CA GLY A 435 -29.73 -26.24 28.69
C GLY A 435 -28.43 -26.07 27.92
N ILE A 436 -28.14 -26.97 26.96
CA ILE A 436 -27.00 -26.85 26.05
C ILE A 436 -27.13 -25.58 25.21
N SER A 437 -28.30 -25.29 24.67
CA SER A 437 -28.52 -24.08 23.86
C SER A 437 -28.25 -22.82 24.68
N PHE A 438 -28.74 -22.76 25.93
CA PHE A 438 -28.46 -21.65 26.83
C PHE A 438 -26.96 -21.56 27.18
N ALA A 439 -26.31 -22.70 27.45
CA ALA A 439 -24.89 -22.76 27.74
C ALA A 439 -24.04 -22.32 26.53
N LEU A 440 -24.42 -22.68 25.30
CA LEU A 440 -23.74 -22.25 24.08
C LEU A 440 -23.92 -20.75 23.82
N VAL A 441 -25.09 -20.19 24.09
CA VAL A 441 -25.32 -18.74 24.01
C VAL A 441 -24.51 -18.00 25.08
N ALA A 442 -24.51 -18.48 26.32
CA ALA A 442 -23.69 -17.90 27.39
C ALA A 442 -22.20 -17.99 27.06
N TYR A 443 -21.75 -19.15 26.54
CA TYR A 443 -20.38 -19.34 26.10
C TYR A 443 -20.02 -18.41 24.94
N TYR A 444 -20.91 -18.24 23.96
CA TYR A 444 -20.73 -17.31 22.83
C TYR A 444 -20.43 -15.88 23.30
N TYR A 445 -21.21 -15.36 24.25
CA TYR A 445 -20.99 -14.03 24.81
C TYR A 445 -19.74 -13.96 25.71
N ALA A 446 -19.35 -15.06 26.35
CA ALA A 446 -18.15 -15.11 27.19
C ALA A 446 -16.85 -15.07 26.35
N ILE A 447 -16.84 -15.67 25.17
CA ILE A 447 -15.65 -15.72 24.29
C ILE A 447 -15.53 -14.52 23.33
N ARG A 448 -16.59 -13.70 23.23
CA ARG A 448 -16.68 -12.54 22.34
C ARG A 448 -17.20 -11.32 23.13
N PRO A 449 -16.30 -10.64 23.87
CA PRO A 449 -16.64 -9.40 24.55
C PRO A 449 -17.26 -8.37 23.60
N ASP A 450 -18.17 -7.55 24.13
CA ASP A 450 -18.89 -6.52 23.36
C ASP A 450 -18.03 -5.27 23.08
N GLU A 451 -16.90 -5.14 23.77
CA GLU A 451 -15.90 -4.11 23.50
C GLU A 451 -15.36 -4.17 22.07
N VAL A 452 -14.95 -3.01 21.57
CA VAL A 452 -14.22 -2.93 20.29
C VAL A 452 -12.75 -3.15 20.57
N HIS A 453 -12.15 -4.12 19.89
CA HIS A 453 -10.74 -4.45 20.04
C HIS A 453 -9.93 -3.89 18.87
N VAL A 454 -8.80 -3.28 19.16
CA VAL A 454 -7.91 -2.68 18.17
C VAL A 454 -6.52 -3.27 18.28
N ASN A 455 -6.03 -3.82 17.18
CA ASN A 455 -4.64 -4.20 16.99
C ASN A 455 -4.01 -3.20 16.03
N SER A 456 -2.89 -2.59 16.41
CA SER A 456 -2.19 -1.60 15.60
C SER A 456 -0.68 -1.82 15.58
N VAL A 457 -0.10 -1.55 14.43
CA VAL A 457 1.33 -1.61 14.23
C VAL A 457 1.80 -0.47 13.34
N GLN A 458 2.97 0.07 13.67
CA GLN A 458 3.52 1.26 13.05
C GLN A 458 4.98 1.07 12.68
N VAL A 459 5.34 1.55 11.49
CA VAL A 459 6.73 1.72 11.07
C VAL A 459 6.96 3.19 10.75
N MET A 460 7.85 3.83 11.49
CA MET A 460 8.25 5.22 11.34
C MET A 460 9.66 5.31 10.76
N ASP A 461 9.82 6.04 9.67
CA ASP A 461 11.09 6.29 9.01
C ASP A 461 11.50 7.74 9.20
N ILE A 462 12.76 7.96 9.58
CA ILE A 462 13.33 9.28 9.82
C ILE A 462 14.63 9.40 9.02
N ASP A 463 14.69 10.36 8.11
CA ASP A 463 15.93 10.76 7.46
C ASP A 463 16.58 11.91 8.23
N LEU A 464 17.65 11.62 8.96
CA LEU A 464 18.30 12.63 9.81
C LEU A 464 19.05 13.70 9.02
N LYS A 465 19.34 13.46 7.74
CA LYS A 465 19.98 14.46 6.88
C LYS A 465 19.00 15.57 6.48
N SER A 466 17.75 15.22 6.18
CA SER A 466 16.72 16.16 5.74
C SER A 466 15.81 16.63 6.88
N GLY A 467 15.66 15.84 7.94
CA GLY A 467 14.64 16.05 8.98
C GLY A 467 13.28 15.44 8.61
N ASP A 468 13.15 14.82 7.44
CA ASP A 468 11.89 14.25 6.97
C ASP A 468 11.50 13.03 7.82
N VAL A 469 10.28 13.06 8.37
CA VAL A 469 9.68 11.95 9.11
C VAL A 469 8.47 11.45 8.33
N SER A 470 8.38 10.15 8.13
CA SER A 470 7.21 9.53 7.52
C SER A 470 6.85 8.25 8.24
N GLY A 471 5.56 7.90 8.26
CA GLY A 471 5.15 6.68 8.91
C GLY A 471 3.98 5.98 8.22
N ASN A 472 3.90 4.70 8.54
CA ASN A 472 2.88 3.76 8.09
C ASN A 472 2.20 3.18 9.32
N LEU A 473 0.87 3.18 9.34
CA LEU A 473 0.04 2.58 10.39
C LEU A 473 -0.86 1.54 9.76
N TRP A 474 -0.85 0.32 10.29
CA TRP A 474 -1.85 -0.70 10.01
C TRP A 474 -2.67 -0.93 11.26
N SER A 475 -3.99 -0.86 11.13
CA SER A 475 -4.89 -1.05 12.27
C SER A 475 -6.06 -1.94 11.89
N HIS A 476 -6.39 -2.85 12.79
CA HIS A 476 -7.47 -3.81 12.67
C HIS A 476 -8.46 -3.56 13.80
N VAL A 477 -9.71 -3.29 13.45
CA VAL A 477 -10.78 -2.95 14.38
C VAL A 477 -11.81 -4.07 14.38
N TYR A 478 -11.85 -4.84 15.46
CA TYR A 478 -12.79 -5.94 15.66
C TYR A 478 -14.00 -5.50 16.48
N SER A 479 -15.18 -6.00 16.12
CA SER A 479 -16.38 -5.89 16.97
C SER A 479 -17.17 -7.19 17.00
N ALA A 480 -17.57 -7.62 18.20
CA ALA A 480 -18.45 -8.78 18.37
C ALA A 480 -19.88 -8.53 17.86
N ALA A 481 -20.35 -7.27 17.93
CA ALA A 481 -21.65 -6.85 17.44
C ALA A 481 -21.54 -6.12 16.09
N ALA A 482 -22.63 -6.09 15.33
CA ALA A 482 -22.69 -5.27 14.12
C ALA A 482 -22.78 -3.79 14.54
N ARG A 483 -21.83 -2.97 14.10
CA ARG A 483 -21.72 -1.55 14.51
C ARG A 483 -21.34 -0.66 13.34
N LYS A 484 -21.65 0.64 13.45
CA LYS A 484 -21.06 1.69 12.64
C LYS A 484 -20.10 2.49 13.51
N VAL A 485 -18.90 2.75 13.00
CA VAL A 485 -17.87 3.52 13.69
C VAL A 485 -17.28 4.56 12.75
N ASP A 486 -16.78 5.65 13.33
CA ASP A 486 -15.93 6.60 12.65
C ASP A 486 -14.48 6.34 13.08
N LEU A 487 -13.57 6.41 12.12
CA LEU A 487 -12.15 6.12 12.28
C LEU A 487 -11.34 7.35 11.88
N GLU A 488 -10.51 7.81 12.82
CA GLU A 488 -9.62 8.95 12.63
C GLU A 488 -8.24 8.60 13.17
N ALA A 489 -7.19 8.80 12.37
CA ALA A 489 -5.83 8.67 12.84
C ALA A 489 -5.35 10.05 13.36
N ILE A 490 -4.81 10.08 14.58
CA ILE A 490 -4.40 11.33 15.24
C ILE A 490 -2.91 11.24 15.56
N LEU A 491 -2.14 12.22 15.08
CA LEU A 491 -0.73 12.39 15.41
C LEU A 491 -0.61 13.15 16.73
N ASN A 492 0.30 12.69 17.60
CA ASN A 492 0.54 13.31 18.91
C ASN A 492 1.27 14.67 18.80
N SER A 493 2.14 14.83 17.80
CA SER A 493 2.67 16.13 17.38
C SER A 493 1.62 16.83 16.51
N GLN A 494 1.53 18.17 16.62
CA GLN A 494 0.66 19.13 15.90
C GLN A 494 -0.09 18.64 14.64
N GLN A 495 -1.27 19.24 14.37
CA GLN A 495 -2.14 19.02 13.21
C GLN A 495 -1.38 18.95 11.87
N ARG A 496 -0.99 17.74 11.46
CA ARG A 496 -0.41 17.44 10.14
C ARG A 496 -1.30 16.43 9.42
N PRO A 497 -1.35 16.48 8.07
CA PRO A 497 -2.24 15.63 7.31
C PRO A 497 -1.87 14.15 7.46
N ILE A 498 -2.84 13.36 7.90
CA ILE A 498 -2.78 11.89 7.89
C ILE A 498 -3.81 11.39 6.89
N SER A 499 -3.37 10.58 5.93
CA SER A 499 -4.28 9.90 5.01
C SER A 499 -4.58 8.52 5.58
N LEU A 500 -5.82 8.30 6.01
CA LEU A 500 -6.38 7.03 6.44
C LEU A 500 -7.33 6.48 5.37
N ASP A 501 -7.16 5.23 4.98
CA ASP A 501 -8.09 4.53 4.08
C ASP A 501 -8.14 3.02 4.40
N TRP A 502 -8.99 2.25 3.72
CA TRP A 502 -9.08 0.81 3.90
C TRP A 502 -7.80 0.09 3.45
N GLN A 503 -7.49 -1.03 4.08
CA GLN A 503 -6.34 -1.88 3.74
C GLN A 503 -6.77 -3.03 2.82
N GLY A 504 -6.20 -3.09 1.61
CA GLY A 504 -6.44 -4.18 0.67
C GLY A 504 -5.71 -5.47 1.03
N LEU A 505 -6.29 -6.61 0.65
CA LEU A 505 -5.62 -7.91 0.66
C LEU A 505 -5.25 -8.30 -0.77
N PRO A 506 -3.96 -8.28 -1.16
CA PRO A 506 -3.56 -8.79 -2.47
C PRO A 506 -3.84 -10.29 -2.59
N GLY A 507 -4.19 -10.73 -3.81
CA GLY A 507 -4.44 -12.13 -4.13
C GLY A 507 -5.88 -12.44 -4.53
N ARG A 508 -6.13 -13.72 -4.84
CA ARG A 508 -7.42 -14.27 -5.32
C ARG A 508 -8.24 -14.99 -4.23
N GLY A 509 -7.71 -15.11 -3.02
CA GLY A 509 -8.40 -15.75 -1.89
C GLY A 509 -9.66 -14.98 -1.45
N LEU A 510 -10.38 -15.51 -0.46
CA LEU A 510 -11.55 -14.85 0.10
C LEU A 510 -11.16 -13.47 0.67
N GLY A 511 -11.88 -12.41 0.28
CA GLY A 511 -11.55 -11.03 0.65
C GLY A 511 -10.33 -10.44 -0.07
N GLY A 512 -9.68 -11.20 -0.95
CA GLY A 512 -8.59 -10.71 -1.81
C GLY A 512 -9.12 -9.81 -2.93
N LEU A 513 -8.33 -8.82 -3.36
CA LEU A 513 -8.72 -7.82 -4.35
C LEU A 513 -9.09 -8.40 -5.73
N LEU A 514 -8.49 -9.54 -6.10
CA LEU A 514 -8.78 -10.26 -7.35
C LEU A 514 -9.85 -11.34 -7.17
N SER A 515 -10.47 -11.44 -5.99
CA SER A 515 -11.55 -12.38 -5.76
C SER A 515 -12.79 -11.99 -6.56
N GLN A 516 -13.43 -12.98 -7.18
CA GLN A 516 -14.75 -12.84 -7.80
C GLN A 516 -15.89 -13.09 -6.80
N LEU A 517 -15.56 -13.50 -5.57
CA LEU A 517 -16.54 -13.73 -4.52
C LEU A 517 -16.87 -12.40 -3.84
N ASN A 518 -18.13 -11.99 -3.97
CA ASN A 518 -18.66 -10.83 -3.26
C ASN A 518 -18.86 -11.16 -1.78
N THR A 519 -18.18 -10.39 -0.92
CA THR A 519 -18.27 -10.50 0.55
C THR A 519 -19.08 -9.36 1.17
N ASP A 520 -19.67 -8.49 0.36
CA ASP A 520 -20.57 -7.42 0.80
C ASP A 520 -21.91 -8.01 1.22
N ARG A 521 -22.00 -8.37 2.50
CA ARG A 521 -23.22 -8.92 3.12
C ARG A 521 -24.33 -7.86 3.28
N GLY A 522 -24.62 -7.06 2.26
CA GLY A 522 -25.55 -5.93 2.34
C GLY A 522 -25.08 -4.83 3.29
N MET A 523 -23.76 -4.67 3.43
CA MET A 523 -23.18 -3.61 4.26
C MET A 523 -23.44 -2.24 3.62
N PRO A 524 -23.83 -1.22 4.39
CA PRO A 524 -24.06 0.12 3.85
C PRO A 524 -22.73 0.76 3.40
N SER A 525 -22.78 1.57 2.35
CA SER A 525 -21.64 2.38 1.94
C SER A 525 -21.21 3.33 3.07
N TYR A 526 -19.91 3.55 3.20
CA TYR A 526 -19.32 4.48 4.17
C TYR A 526 -18.56 5.61 3.44
N VAL A 527 -18.17 6.66 4.16
CA VAL A 527 -17.64 7.88 3.53
C VAL A 527 -16.18 8.11 3.95
N SER A 528 -15.31 8.34 2.98
CA SER A 528 -13.96 8.88 3.18
C SER A 528 -13.98 10.37 2.94
N GLU A 529 -13.89 11.15 4.01
CA GLU A 529 -13.86 12.61 3.95
C GLU A 529 -12.42 13.06 3.69
N LEU A 530 -12.17 13.66 2.52
CA LEU A 530 -10.86 14.10 2.06
C LEU A 530 -10.65 15.58 2.41
N GLY A 531 -9.64 15.85 3.23
CA GLY A 531 -9.19 17.18 3.56
C GLY A 531 -8.38 17.83 2.42
N PRO A 532 -8.36 19.16 2.34
CA PRO A 532 -7.61 19.89 1.31
C PRO A 532 -6.09 19.72 1.44
N ASP A 533 -5.61 19.37 2.63
CA ASP A 533 -4.22 19.08 2.97
C ASP A 533 -3.80 17.63 2.65
N GLY A 534 -4.72 16.83 2.09
CA GLY A 534 -4.53 15.41 1.82
C GLY A 534 -4.77 14.52 3.05
N SER A 535 -5.31 15.07 4.14
CA SER A 535 -5.81 14.26 5.26
C SER A 535 -7.06 13.48 4.84
N SER A 536 -7.33 12.35 5.48
CA SER A 536 -8.58 11.64 5.29
C SER A 536 -9.03 10.95 6.57
N ARG A 537 -10.35 10.91 6.76
CA ARG A 537 -11.01 10.19 7.85
C ARG A 537 -12.15 9.35 7.30
N LEU A 538 -12.42 8.22 7.94
CA LEU A 538 -13.49 7.32 7.52
C LEU A 538 -14.67 7.48 8.47
N SER A 539 -15.86 7.69 7.93
CA SER A 539 -17.08 7.86 8.71
C SER A 539 -18.14 6.83 8.31
N GLN A 540 -18.95 6.43 9.29
CA GLN A 540 -20.02 5.43 9.14
C GLN A 540 -19.53 4.05 8.67
N VAL A 541 -18.30 3.68 9.02
CA VAL A 541 -17.69 2.40 8.67
C VAL A 541 -18.45 1.28 9.36
N GLY A 542 -19.10 0.44 8.56
CA GLY A 542 -19.81 -0.74 9.06
C GLY A 542 -18.82 -1.86 9.41
N ILE A 543 -18.94 -2.40 10.62
CA ILE A 543 -18.27 -3.62 11.07
C ILE A 543 -19.34 -4.68 11.30
N SER A 544 -19.24 -5.82 10.62
CA SER A 544 -20.18 -6.94 10.81
C SER A 544 -19.98 -7.60 12.18
N ALA A 545 -21.02 -8.27 12.70
CA ALA A 545 -20.90 -9.02 13.94
C ALA A 545 -19.79 -10.08 13.88
N ALA A 546 -18.90 -10.08 14.88
CA ALA A 546 -17.67 -10.87 14.93
C ALA A 546 -16.79 -10.70 13.68
N GLY A 547 -16.76 -9.48 13.13
CA GLY A 547 -15.96 -9.10 11.98
C GLY A 547 -14.88 -8.10 12.36
N THR A 548 -13.91 -7.96 11.45
CA THR A 548 -12.79 -7.03 11.58
C THR A 548 -12.77 -6.10 10.38
N LYS A 549 -12.59 -4.80 10.62
CA LYS A 549 -12.27 -3.83 9.57
C LYS A 549 -10.77 -3.52 9.59
N CYS A 550 -10.13 -3.60 8.43
CA CYS A 550 -8.71 -3.35 8.26
C CYS A 550 -8.50 -1.97 7.61
N VAL A 551 -7.68 -1.13 8.22
CA VAL A 551 -7.36 0.21 7.73
C VAL A 551 -5.85 0.44 7.69
N TYR A 552 -5.42 1.29 6.78
CA TYR A 552 -4.04 1.67 6.56
C TYR A 552 -3.93 3.19 6.51
N ALA A 553 -3.02 3.75 7.30
CA ALA A 553 -2.75 5.17 7.34
C ALA A 553 -1.30 5.49 6.94
N THR A 554 -1.12 6.62 6.27
CA THR A 554 0.20 7.21 6.05
C THR A 554 0.22 8.64 6.54
N TRP A 555 1.34 9.03 7.13
CA TRP A 555 1.49 10.36 7.73
C TRP A 555 2.90 10.90 7.49
N ARG A 556 3.04 12.21 7.68
CA ARG A 556 4.30 12.93 7.57
C ARG A 556 4.46 13.86 8.75
N ASP A 557 5.69 13.96 9.21
CA ASP A 557 6.13 14.96 10.17
C ASP A 557 7.52 15.47 9.76
N PHE A 558 8.05 16.42 10.49
CA PHE A 558 9.36 16.99 10.25
C PHE A 558 10.01 17.24 11.60
N MET A 559 11.25 16.81 11.70
CA MET A 559 12.12 17.02 12.85
C MET A 559 13.17 18.06 12.46
N ASP A 560 13.45 18.99 13.35
CA ASP A 560 14.52 19.95 13.13
C ASP A 560 15.84 19.20 12.88
N PRO A 561 16.58 19.51 11.80
CA PRO A 561 17.85 18.88 11.51
C PRO A 561 18.80 19.07 12.68
N MET A 562 19.19 17.97 13.32
CA MET A 562 20.16 18.00 14.39
C MET A 562 21.59 17.91 13.83
N GLN A 563 22.58 18.19 14.67
CA GLN A 563 23.97 17.89 14.35
C GLN A 563 24.10 16.40 14.03
N LEU A 564 24.50 16.10 12.79
CA LEU A 564 24.65 14.73 12.32
C LEU A 564 25.74 14.01 13.15
N PRO A 565 25.53 12.75 13.53
CA PRO A 565 26.55 11.97 14.21
C PRO A 565 27.78 11.78 13.33
N ASP A 566 28.93 11.63 13.99
CA ASP A 566 30.21 11.35 13.34
C ASP A 566 30.34 9.85 13.12
N LEU A 567 29.57 9.31 12.15
CA LEU A 567 29.71 7.92 11.69
C LEU A 567 30.55 7.88 10.41
N ARG A 568 31.60 7.08 10.42
CA ARG A 568 32.54 6.93 9.32
C ARG A 568 32.69 5.48 8.92
N GLU A 569 32.91 5.26 7.64
CA GLU A 569 33.28 3.95 7.14
C GLU A 569 34.80 3.72 7.32
N ILE A 570 35.14 2.54 7.82
CA ILE A 570 36.51 2.04 7.90
C ILE A 570 36.92 1.56 6.51
N PRO A 571 37.96 2.16 5.89
CA PRO A 571 38.37 1.80 4.53
C PRO A 571 38.71 0.31 4.38
N GLY A 572 38.08 -0.34 3.40
CA GLY A 572 38.42 -1.69 2.96
C GLY A 572 37.76 -2.85 3.72
N VAL A 573 36.91 -2.57 4.71
CA VAL A 573 36.20 -3.62 5.49
C VAL A 573 34.67 -3.40 5.51
N ASP A 574 34.19 -2.29 4.94
CA ASP A 574 32.78 -1.87 4.93
C ASP A 574 32.16 -1.80 6.34
N GLN A 575 32.97 -1.55 7.37
CA GLN A 575 32.55 -1.46 8.77
C GLN A 575 32.45 0.00 9.22
N LEU A 576 31.65 0.25 10.25
CA LEU A 576 31.46 1.58 10.83
C LEU A 576 32.31 1.80 12.08
N GLU A 577 32.78 3.03 12.23
CA GLU A 577 33.31 3.59 13.47
C GLU A 577 32.68 4.96 13.76
N GLY A 578 32.62 5.33 15.05
CA GLY A 578 32.18 6.65 15.47
C GLY A 578 31.21 6.63 16.64
N GLU A 579 30.32 7.62 16.69
CA GLU A 579 29.32 7.75 17.74
C GLU A 579 27.92 7.97 17.16
N LEU A 580 26.92 7.35 17.76
CA LEU A 580 25.52 7.50 17.40
C LEU A 580 24.76 8.17 18.56
N VAL A 581 23.91 9.14 18.25
CA VAL A 581 23.05 9.80 19.24
C VAL A 581 21.59 9.40 19.00
N ASN A 582 20.84 9.07 20.05
CA ASN A 582 19.38 8.96 19.96
C ASN A 582 18.76 10.36 19.80
N PRO A 583 18.20 10.71 18.63
CA PRO A 583 17.68 12.05 18.39
C PRO A 583 16.27 12.24 18.96
N LEU A 584 15.59 11.17 19.36
CA LEU A 584 14.20 11.22 19.80
C LEU A 584 14.10 11.60 21.27
N ASP A 585 12.93 12.12 21.66
CA ASP A 585 12.57 12.40 23.05
C ASP A 585 11.99 11.16 23.76
N VAL A 586 12.14 9.99 23.15
CA VAL A 586 11.70 8.68 23.66
C VAL A 586 12.85 7.69 23.72
N GLU A 587 12.74 6.70 24.61
CA GLU A 587 13.69 5.60 24.73
C GLU A 587 13.62 4.69 23.49
N LEU A 588 14.78 4.32 22.95
CA LEU A 588 14.90 3.30 21.91
C LEU A 588 15.17 1.95 22.56
N GLU A 589 14.31 0.97 22.30
CA GLU A 589 14.42 -0.39 22.81
C GLU A 589 14.88 -1.36 21.71
N GLU A 590 15.68 -2.37 22.08
CA GLU A 590 16.20 -3.40 21.16
C GLU A 590 16.89 -2.83 19.92
N ALA A 591 17.69 -1.78 20.11
CA ALA A 591 18.33 -1.04 19.04
C ALA A 591 19.38 -1.87 18.27
N MET A 592 19.30 -1.82 16.94
CA MET A 592 20.21 -2.51 16.02
C MET A 592 20.64 -1.58 14.90
N LEU A 593 21.92 -1.51 14.58
CA LEU A 593 22.44 -0.71 13.47
C LEU A 593 22.81 -1.61 12.30
N PHE A 594 22.34 -1.27 11.09
CA PHE A 594 22.64 -1.98 9.85
C PHE A 594 23.46 -1.10 8.91
N TYR A 595 24.50 -1.69 8.30
CA TYR A 595 25.35 -1.06 7.30
C TYR A 595 25.96 -2.10 6.38
N HIS A 596 25.82 -1.94 5.06
CA HIS A 596 26.21 -2.95 4.07
C HIS A 596 25.80 -4.38 4.47
N ASN A 597 26.76 -5.28 4.68
CA ASN A 597 26.51 -6.67 5.05
C ASN A 597 26.57 -6.93 6.57
N TRP A 598 26.69 -5.88 7.37
CA TRP A 598 26.93 -5.96 8.81
C TRP A 598 25.71 -5.52 9.63
N PHE A 599 25.54 -6.16 10.79
CA PHE A 599 24.69 -5.68 11.87
C PHE A 599 25.45 -5.53 13.18
N TYR A 600 25.15 -4.45 13.90
CA TYR A 600 25.69 -4.15 15.22
C TYR A 600 24.57 -4.24 16.25
N SER A 601 24.76 -5.08 17.27
CA SER A 601 23.87 -5.11 18.43
C SER A 601 24.26 -3.98 19.37
N LEU A 602 23.40 -2.97 19.49
CA LEU A 602 23.61 -1.85 20.40
C LEU A 602 23.07 -2.21 21.81
N PRO A 603 23.28 -1.35 22.83
CA PRO A 603 22.64 -1.52 24.12
C PRO A 603 21.13 -1.72 23.97
N SER A 604 20.54 -2.58 24.79
CA SER A 604 19.11 -2.93 24.71
C SER A 604 18.18 -1.73 24.90
N ARG A 605 18.69 -0.65 25.51
CA ARG A 605 17.98 0.60 25.78
C ARG A 605 18.91 1.77 25.54
N ILE A 606 18.47 2.73 24.73
CA ILE A 606 19.18 4.00 24.49
C ILE A 606 18.24 5.13 24.89
N LEU A 607 18.60 5.85 25.95
CA LEU A 607 17.80 6.95 26.50
C LEU A 607 17.74 8.14 25.52
N PRO A 608 16.74 9.03 25.65
CA PRO A 608 16.68 10.26 24.87
C PRO A 608 17.99 11.03 24.92
N LYS A 609 18.49 11.47 23.75
CA LYS A 609 19.74 12.23 23.59
C LYS A 609 21.01 11.53 24.08
N GLN A 610 20.95 10.23 24.42
CA GLN A 610 22.13 9.47 24.81
C GLN A 610 23.01 9.16 23.58
N THR A 611 24.32 9.27 23.76
CA THR A 611 25.33 8.88 22.79
C THR A 611 25.82 7.45 23.06
N VAL A 612 25.97 6.65 22.00
CA VAL A 612 26.47 5.29 22.02
C VAL A 612 27.66 5.19 21.07
N PRO A 613 28.85 4.76 21.54
CA PRO A 613 29.99 4.54 20.66
C PRO A 613 29.78 3.29 19.80
N VAL A 614 30.12 3.40 18.52
CA VAL A 614 30.26 2.30 17.58
C VAL A 614 31.74 2.13 17.32
N SER A 615 32.36 1.14 17.99
CA SER A 615 33.79 0.88 17.91
C SER A 615 34.08 -0.58 17.53
N PHE A 616 35.35 -0.90 17.30
CA PHE A 616 35.84 -2.25 17.01
C PHE A 616 35.40 -3.31 18.04
N ASP A 617 35.20 -2.92 19.30
CA ASP A 617 34.73 -3.83 20.35
C ASP A 617 33.28 -4.29 20.15
N THR A 618 32.51 -3.57 19.32
CA THR A 618 31.16 -3.96 18.92
C THR A 618 31.28 -4.95 17.77
N ILE A 619 31.45 -6.24 18.10
CA ILE A 619 31.64 -7.31 17.11
C ILE A 619 30.48 -7.31 16.11
N PRO A 620 30.72 -6.89 14.84
CA PRO A 620 29.68 -6.92 13.83
C PRO A 620 29.39 -8.37 13.49
N LYS A 621 28.14 -8.63 13.13
CA LYS A 621 27.67 -9.95 12.73
C LYS A 621 27.06 -9.86 11.34
N ASP A 622 27.02 -10.98 10.63
CA ASP A 622 26.50 -11.00 9.26
C ASP A 622 25.00 -10.68 9.24
N LEU A 623 24.62 -9.67 8.46
CA LEU A 623 23.23 -9.28 8.25
C LEU A 623 22.37 -10.46 7.73
N PRO A 624 22.80 -11.25 6.72
CA PRO A 624 22.05 -12.42 6.29
C PRO A 624 21.85 -13.46 7.40
N ARG A 625 22.76 -13.57 8.37
CA ARG A 625 22.62 -14.51 9.50
C ARG A 625 21.46 -14.10 10.42
N ARG A 626 21.28 -12.79 10.67
CA ARG A 626 20.14 -12.24 11.43
C ARG A 626 18.84 -12.35 10.64
N LEU A 627 18.85 -11.90 9.39
CA LEU A 627 17.65 -11.84 8.56
C LEU A 627 17.18 -13.21 8.09
N ASN A 628 18.03 -14.22 7.98
CA ASN A 628 17.61 -15.60 7.63
C ASN A 628 17.58 -16.54 8.86
N GLY A 629 17.81 -16.02 10.06
CA GLY A 629 17.79 -16.79 11.30
C GLY A 629 18.76 -17.98 11.30
N ARG A 630 19.93 -17.85 10.66
CA ARG A 630 20.90 -18.96 10.58
C ARG A 630 21.45 -19.26 11.98
N ARG A 631 21.16 -20.45 12.50
CA ARG A 631 21.76 -20.99 13.73
C ARG A 631 22.82 -22.01 13.36
N THR A 632 23.99 -21.90 13.97
CA THR A 632 25.03 -22.93 13.89
C THR A 632 24.60 -24.09 14.79
N LEU A 633 24.19 -25.21 14.20
CA LEU A 633 23.88 -26.46 14.91
C LEU A 633 25.05 -27.43 14.66
N GLY A 634 26.05 -27.41 15.54
CA GLY A 634 27.26 -28.22 15.37
C GLY A 634 28.10 -27.78 14.17
N THR A 635 28.38 -28.69 13.22
CA THR A 635 29.16 -28.42 11.99
C THR A 635 28.31 -28.02 10.78
N SER A 636 26.97 -28.00 10.89
CA SER A 636 26.08 -27.61 9.80
C SER A 636 25.36 -26.30 10.14
N GLU A 637 25.39 -25.35 9.21
CA GLU A 637 24.53 -24.18 9.26
C GLU A 637 23.18 -24.51 8.61
N ALA A 638 22.08 -24.30 9.33
CA ALA A 638 20.73 -24.40 8.77
C ALA A 638 19.99 -23.08 8.97
N SER A 639 19.40 -22.55 7.90
CA SER A 639 18.47 -21.42 7.97
C SER A 639 17.14 -21.87 8.55
N ILE A 640 16.57 -21.09 9.48
CA ILE A 640 15.19 -21.32 9.93
C ILE A 640 14.26 -21.01 8.75
N GLN A 641 13.52 -22.01 8.30
CA GLN A 641 12.53 -21.85 7.24
C GLN A 641 11.45 -20.86 7.66
N TRP A 642 11.16 -19.89 6.80
CA TRP A 642 10.03 -18.98 7.02
C TRP A 642 8.72 -19.76 6.97
N ASN A 643 7.83 -19.52 7.94
CA ASN A 643 6.49 -20.09 7.94
C ASN A 643 5.47 -18.97 7.61
N PRO A 644 4.94 -18.91 6.38
CA PRO A 644 3.94 -17.93 5.98
C PRO A 644 2.63 -17.97 6.79
N GLY A 645 2.33 -19.11 7.43
CA GLY A 645 1.12 -19.32 8.24
C GLY A 645 1.29 -18.96 9.72
N ALA A 646 2.49 -18.63 10.19
CA ALA A 646 2.70 -18.22 11.58
C ALA A 646 2.05 -16.87 11.87
N ARG A 647 1.40 -16.75 13.04
CA ARG A 647 0.60 -15.57 13.48
C ARG A 647 1.07 -14.98 14.81
N ASP A 648 2.07 -15.56 15.44
CA ASP A 648 2.54 -15.23 16.79
C ASP A 648 3.82 -14.38 16.78
N GLN A 649 4.40 -14.12 15.60
CA GLN A 649 5.72 -13.50 15.44
C GLN A 649 5.65 -12.13 14.73
N LEU A 650 4.83 -11.21 15.24
CA LEU A 650 4.63 -9.88 14.64
C LEU A 650 5.94 -9.10 14.49
N ASP A 651 6.77 -9.03 15.54
CA ASP A 651 8.05 -8.29 15.50
C ASP A 651 9.00 -8.82 14.41
N ARG A 652 9.05 -10.15 14.27
CA ARG A 652 9.88 -10.80 13.26
C ARG A 652 9.34 -10.56 11.84
N LEU A 653 8.02 -10.58 11.68
CA LEU A 653 7.37 -10.25 10.41
C LEU A 653 7.71 -8.82 9.97
N LEU A 654 7.61 -7.84 10.87
CA LEU A 654 7.95 -6.44 10.58
C LEU A 654 9.42 -6.27 10.24
N GLU A 655 10.33 -6.94 10.96
CA GLU A 655 11.76 -6.93 10.66
C GLU A 655 12.04 -7.38 9.22
N ILE A 656 11.39 -8.47 8.78
CA ILE A 656 11.52 -8.96 7.41
C ILE A 656 10.85 -8.03 6.40
N MET A 657 9.68 -7.47 6.69
CA MET A 657 9.04 -6.49 5.79
C MET A 657 9.90 -5.23 5.60
N MET A 658 10.59 -4.78 6.65
CA MET A 658 11.46 -3.61 6.62
C MET A 658 12.75 -3.82 5.80
N PHE A 659 13.20 -5.07 5.63
CA PHE A 659 14.45 -5.44 4.94
C PHE A 659 14.27 -6.66 4.05
N TYR A 660 13.17 -6.70 3.29
CA TYR A 660 12.73 -7.88 2.56
C TYR A 660 13.78 -8.32 1.53
N HIS A 661 14.30 -7.41 0.70
CA HIS A 661 15.33 -7.71 -0.28
C HIS A 661 16.67 -8.14 0.38
N ALA A 662 17.10 -7.49 1.46
CA ALA A 662 18.29 -7.90 2.21
C ALA A 662 18.12 -9.28 2.88
N ALA A 663 16.88 -9.67 3.22
CA ALA A 663 16.51 -11.00 3.69
C ALA A 663 16.37 -12.05 2.55
N SER A 664 16.89 -11.78 1.35
CA SER A 664 16.74 -12.64 0.16
C SER A 664 15.31 -12.75 -0.39
N GLY A 665 14.41 -11.86 0.04
CA GLY A 665 13.07 -11.65 -0.51
C GLY A 665 12.23 -12.92 -0.61
N ARG A 666 11.66 -13.13 -1.80
CA ARG A 666 10.74 -14.24 -2.08
C ARG A 666 11.40 -15.61 -1.95
N SER A 667 12.70 -15.69 -2.22
CA SER A 667 13.46 -16.94 -2.11
C SER A 667 13.44 -17.49 -0.67
N TYR A 668 13.48 -16.59 0.32
CA TYR A 668 13.41 -16.91 1.75
C TYR A 668 11.97 -17.03 2.26
N THR A 669 11.14 -16.02 2.04
CA THR A 669 9.80 -15.90 2.64
C THR A 669 8.71 -16.70 1.90
N LYS A 670 8.94 -17.06 0.64
CA LYS A 670 7.94 -17.60 -0.31
C LYS A 670 6.76 -16.66 -0.62
N LEU A 671 6.69 -15.49 0.01
CA LEU A 671 5.70 -14.45 -0.22
C LEU A 671 6.34 -13.29 -0.99
N ALA A 672 5.54 -12.58 -1.80
CA ALA A 672 5.95 -11.31 -2.42
C ALA A 672 5.89 -10.15 -1.41
N ASN A 673 6.57 -9.04 -1.68
CA ASN A 673 6.40 -7.77 -0.96
C ASN A 673 6.15 -6.63 -1.94
N ARG A 674 5.00 -6.68 -2.63
CA ARG A 674 4.68 -5.82 -3.79
C ARG A 674 3.47 -4.94 -3.56
N PHE A 675 2.63 -5.25 -2.59
CA PHE A 675 1.49 -4.37 -2.27
C PHE A 675 1.94 -3.12 -1.52
N GLN A 676 2.97 -3.23 -0.67
CA GLN A 676 3.56 -2.11 0.07
C GLN A 676 5.10 -2.12 0.02
N PRO A 677 5.70 -2.02 -1.19
CA PRO A 677 7.14 -2.11 -1.37
C PRO A 677 7.90 -1.01 -0.63
N GLN A 678 7.25 0.13 -0.36
CA GLN A 678 7.82 1.27 0.39
C GLN A 678 8.22 0.93 1.83
N VAL A 679 7.72 -0.17 2.39
CA VAL A 679 8.13 -0.62 3.72
C VAL A 679 9.55 -1.17 3.69
N ASP A 680 10.00 -1.76 2.59
CA ASP A 680 11.37 -2.27 2.46
C ASP A 680 12.35 -1.12 2.22
N ARG A 681 13.43 -1.07 3.02
CA ARG A 681 14.52 -0.09 2.92
C ARG A 681 15.89 -0.74 2.75
N SER A 682 15.93 -1.97 2.25
CA SER A 682 17.17 -2.70 1.99
C SER A 682 18.17 -1.90 1.14
N HIS A 683 17.69 -1.07 0.20
CA HIS A 683 18.56 -0.23 -0.63
C HIS A 683 19.31 0.84 0.15
N LEU A 684 18.79 1.33 1.29
CA LEU A 684 19.48 2.35 2.08
C LEU A 684 20.76 1.78 2.71
N ILE A 685 20.70 0.54 3.19
CA ILE A 685 21.87 -0.16 3.75
C ILE A 685 22.98 -0.33 2.70
N ALA A 686 22.61 -0.41 1.43
CA ALA A 686 23.54 -0.55 0.30
C ALA A 686 24.04 0.79 -0.28
N LEU A 687 23.58 1.96 0.22
CA LEU A 687 23.85 3.28 -0.38
C LEU A 687 24.46 4.27 0.61
N ASP A 688 25.59 3.89 1.22
CA ASP A 688 26.41 4.67 2.17
C ASP A 688 25.59 5.30 3.32
N ARG A 689 24.54 4.59 3.74
CA ARG A 689 23.73 4.97 4.90
C ARG A 689 23.70 3.88 5.94
N ALA A 690 23.88 4.28 7.19
CA ALA A 690 23.63 3.41 8.33
C ALA A 690 22.16 3.52 8.72
N VAL A 691 21.50 2.40 8.97
CA VAL A 691 20.08 2.36 9.34
C VAL A 691 19.97 1.77 10.74
N LEU A 692 19.64 2.59 11.72
CA LEU A 692 19.32 2.15 13.08
C LEU A 692 17.85 1.77 13.14
N VAL A 693 17.56 0.62 13.70
CA VAL A 693 16.22 0.09 13.87
C VAL A 693 15.99 -0.20 15.34
N ALA A 694 14.89 0.31 15.88
CA ALA A 694 14.55 0.14 17.28
C ALA A 694 13.03 0.14 17.47
N LYS A 695 12.59 -0.38 18.62
CA LYS A 695 11.21 -0.24 19.10
C LYS A 695 11.10 1.03 19.94
N ILE A 696 9.91 1.65 19.93
CA ILE A 696 9.59 2.76 20.84
C ILE A 696 8.30 2.46 21.59
N SER A 697 8.25 2.80 22.88
CA SER A 697 7.12 2.47 23.75
C SER A 697 5.96 3.48 23.65
N ARG A 698 6.14 4.62 22.98
CA ARG A 698 5.09 5.63 22.74
C ARG A 698 4.77 5.74 21.25
N PRO A 699 3.55 5.37 20.81
CA PRO A 699 3.15 5.53 19.42
C PRO A 699 3.05 7.00 19.02
N PRO A 700 3.55 7.39 17.84
CA PRO A 700 3.39 8.75 17.34
C PRO A 700 1.94 9.01 16.88
N VAL A 701 1.29 7.98 16.30
CA VAL A 701 -0.09 8.06 15.83
C VAL A 701 -0.97 7.08 16.59
N GLN A 702 -2.19 7.49 16.92
CA GLN A 702 -3.21 6.61 17.49
C GLN A 702 -4.44 6.57 16.58
N LEU A 703 -5.04 5.39 16.42
CA LEU A 703 -6.33 5.25 15.76
C LEU A 703 -7.44 5.52 16.78
N LYS A 704 -8.14 6.63 16.61
CA LYS A 704 -9.35 6.94 17.37
C LYS A 704 -10.53 6.27 16.70
N VAL A 705 -11.25 5.45 17.47
CA VAL A 705 -12.48 4.80 17.05
C VAL A 705 -13.63 5.40 17.86
N THR A 706 -14.59 6.03 17.18
CA THR A 706 -15.79 6.58 17.82
C THR A 706 -17.03 5.88 17.28
N GLY A 707 -17.99 5.58 18.16
CA GLY A 707 -19.25 4.96 17.79
C GLY A 707 -20.42 5.93 17.84
N THR A 708 -21.55 5.51 17.29
CA THR A 708 -22.84 6.21 17.47
C THR A 708 -23.39 6.12 18.90
N ALA A 709 -22.88 5.20 19.72
CA ALA A 709 -23.20 5.09 21.14
C ALA A 709 -22.14 5.82 21.96
N GLU A 710 -22.55 6.70 22.88
CA GLU A 710 -21.66 7.55 23.69
C GLU A 710 -20.70 6.75 24.60
N ASP A 711 -21.02 5.49 24.91
CA ASP A 711 -20.24 4.61 25.80
C ASP A 711 -19.45 3.51 25.07
N LEU A 712 -19.04 3.71 23.80
CA LEU A 712 -18.25 2.72 23.08
C LEU A 712 -16.88 2.51 23.76
N LYS A 713 -16.73 1.40 24.48
CA LYS A 713 -15.45 1.01 25.09
C LYS A 713 -14.54 0.38 24.04
N VAL A 714 -13.41 1.03 23.80
CA VAL A 714 -12.36 0.58 22.87
C VAL A 714 -11.17 0.06 23.68
N ILE A 715 -10.71 -1.14 23.38
CA ILE A 715 -9.55 -1.79 23.99
C ILE A 715 -8.44 -1.88 22.94
N GLN A 716 -7.30 -1.26 23.24
CA GLN A 716 -6.09 -1.43 22.44
C GLN A 716 -5.35 -2.68 22.92
N ASP A 717 -5.40 -3.76 22.16
CA ASP A 717 -4.78 -5.05 22.51
C ASP A 717 -3.29 -5.08 22.14
N ILE A 718 -2.97 -4.67 20.91
CA ILE A 718 -1.60 -4.59 20.39
C ILE A 718 -1.36 -3.17 19.91
N ASP A 719 -0.28 -2.54 20.38
CA ASP A 719 0.22 -1.27 19.84
C ASP A 719 1.75 -1.36 19.72
N ARG A 720 2.22 -1.68 18.52
CA ARG A 720 3.64 -1.95 18.25
C ARG A 720 4.21 -0.88 17.34
N VAL A 721 5.36 -0.34 17.70
CA VAL A 721 5.98 0.76 16.95
C VAL A 721 7.45 0.48 16.75
N TRP A 722 7.84 0.41 15.49
CA TRP A 722 9.22 0.32 15.05
C TRP A 722 9.63 1.64 14.41
N CYS A 723 10.82 2.13 14.74
CA CYS A 723 11.41 3.28 14.08
C CYS A 723 12.69 2.90 13.34
N ARG A 724 12.91 3.53 12.19
CA ARG A 724 14.15 3.45 11.42
C ARG A 724 14.75 4.84 11.27
N LEU A 725 15.96 5.02 11.79
CA LEU A 725 16.72 6.25 11.71
C LEU A 725 17.83 6.05 10.68
N SER A 726 17.79 6.83 9.60
CA SER A 726 18.80 6.80 8.54
C SER A 726 19.87 7.87 8.81
N PHE A 727 21.12 7.41 8.94
CA PHE A 727 22.29 8.25 9.16
C PHE A 727 23.13 8.31 7.88
N PRO A 728 23.58 9.51 7.46
CA PRO A 728 24.62 9.61 6.45
C PRO A 728 25.94 9.08 7.02
N VAL A 729 26.67 8.30 6.24
CA VAL A 729 28.02 7.83 6.60
C VAL A 729 29.04 8.63 5.81
N GLN A 730 30.07 9.12 6.50
CA GLN A 730 31.19 9.79 5.83
C GLN A 730 32.13 8.74 5.24
N GLN A 731 32.38 8.84 3.94
CA GLN A 731 33.44 8.06 3.32
C GLN A 731 34.75 8.82 3.39
N ASN A 732 35.79 8.15 3.89
CA ASN A 732 37.16 8.62 3.70
C ASN A 732 37.50 8.45 2.21
N LYS A 733 37.34 9.53 1.43
CA LYS A 733 37.89 9.59 0.07
C LYS A 733 39.40 9.34 0.17
N GLN A 734 39.86 8.24 -0.41
CA GLN A 734 41.26 8.13 -0.79
C GLN A 734 41.46 9.12 -1.93
N ASP A 735 42.18 10.21 -1.65
CA ASP A 735 42.78 11.06 -2.69
C ASP A 735 43.80 10.26 -3.52
#